data_AF-A0A673TZ37-F1
#
_entry.id   AF-A0A673TZ37-F1
#
_cell.length_a   1.000
_cell.length_b   1.000
_cell.length_c   1.000
_cell.angle_alpha   90.00
_cell.angle_beta   90.00
_cell.angle_gamma   90.00
#
_symmetry.space_group_name_H-M   'P 1'
#
loop_
_entity.id
_entity.type
_entity.pdbx_description
1 polymer ?
#
loop_
_entity_poly.entity_id
_entity_poly.type
_entity_poly.pdbx_seq_one_letter_code
_entity_poly.pdbx_strand_id
1 'polypeptide(L)'
;MVFNEGEAQRLIEILSEKAGVIQDTWHKATQKGDPVAILKRQLEEKEKLLATEQEDAAAAKSKLRELNKELAAEKAKAAAGEAKVKKQLVAREQEITAVQARMQASYREHVKEVQQLQGKIRTLQEQLENGPNTQLARLQQENSILRDALNQATSQVESKQNAELAKLRQELGKVSKELLEKSEAARQEEQQRKALETKAAAFEKQVLQLQASHKESEEALQKRLDEVSRELCRSQTSHASLRADAEKAQEQQQQMAELRSKLQSSEAEMKSKCEELSGLHGQLKEARAENSQLTERIRSIEALLEAGQARNTQDAQASQAEQQARLTELESQVRHLEKEATELKEVVEQQKVKNNDLREKNWKAMEALASTERTCEEKLRSLTQAKEESERQLSSTQAQTKEALLALLPALSDSAHQSYTEWLQELREKGPELLRPLPASTEPSSDLTSKLREAEETQSSLQAECDQYRTILAETEGMLKDLQKSVEEEELVWKAKVSTTEEELQKSRVTVTHLEEIVEKLRAELENSDQVREHTSHLEAELEKHMAAASAECQSYAKEVAGLRQLLLESQSQLEAAKSEAQKQSCELALVRQQLSEMQSHVEDGDVAGSPAIPPAEQDPVELKTQLEQTEALLGDEQALRQKLTTEFEEAQSSAWRLQAELEKLRSTGPLESSEAEEAVQLKERLEKEKKLTSDLGRAATKLQELLKMTQEQLAKEKDTVKKLQEQLDKTEDSSSSKEGTSV
;
A
#
# COMPACT_ATOMS: atom_id res chain seq x y z
N MET A 1 -117.73 202.84 -15.59
CA MET A 1 -118.10 203.95 -14.70
C MET A 1 -116.82 204.60 -14.20
N VAL A 2 -116.85 205.88 -13.85
CA VAL A 2 -115.64 206.63 -13.46
C VAL A 2 -115.38 206.44 -11.96
N PHE A 3 -114.14 206.08 -11.59
CA PHE A 3 -113.68 206.05 -10.21
C PHE A 3 -113.38 207.46 -9.72
N ASN A 4 -113.60 207.73 -8.43
CA ASN A 4 -113.13 208.97 -7.82
C ASN A 4 -111.67 208.80 -7.32
N GLU A 5 -110.86 209.85 -7.38
CA GLU A 5 -109.40 209.76 -7.23
C GLU A 5 -108.99 209.20 -5.84
N GLY A 6 -109.73 209.57 -4.78
CA GLY A 6 -109.53 209.04 -3.43
C GLY A 6 -109.85 207.56 -3.24
N GLU A 7 -110.59 206.92 -4.16
CA GLU A 7 -110.87 205.47 -4.11
C GLU A 7 -109.67 204.67 -4.65
N ALA A 8 -108.97 205.21 -5.65
CA ALA A 8 -107.72 204.65 -6.15
C ALA A 8 -106.60 204.72 -5.09
N GLN A 9 -106.48 205.85 -4.37
CA GLN A 9 -105.55 205.99 -3.25
C GLN A 9 -105.74 204.90 -2.19
N ARG A 10 -106.99 204.67 -1.74
CA ARG A 10 -107.30 203.64 -0.74
C ARG A 10 -107.04 202.22 -1.21
N LEU A 11 -107.25 201.91 -2.49
CA LEU A 11 -106.90 200.60 -3.04
C LEU A 11 -105.38 200.38 -3.07
N ILE A 12 -104.59 201.42 -3.31
CA ILE A 12 -103.12 201.36 -3.24
C ILE A 12 -102.66 201.15 -1.79
N GLU A 13 -103.20 201.88 -0.81
CA GLU A 13 -102.88 201.69 0.62
C GLU A 13 -103.15 200.24 1.06
N ILE A 14 -104.36 199.72 0.82
CA ILE A 14 -104.76 198.36 1.20
C ILE A 14 -103.88 197.29 0.54
N LEU A 15 -103.46 197.48 -0.72
CA LEU A 15 -102.55 196.54 -1.39
C LEU A 15 -101.12 196.63 -0.83
N SER A 16 -100.67 197.82 -0.41
CA SER A 16 -99.33 198.00 0.18
C SER A 16 -99.22 197.42 1.60
N GLU A 17 -100.21 197.62 2.48
CA GLU A 17 -100.24 196.98 3.80
C GLU A 17 -100.27 195.45 3.66
N LYS A 18 -101.08 194.93 2.72
CA LYS A 18 -101.23 193.49 2.53
C LYS A 18 -100.01 192.82 1.89
N ALA A 19 -99.19 193.57 1.15
CA ALA A 19 -97.89 193.11 0.67
C ALA A 19 -96.86 193.02 1.82
N GLY A 20 -96.81 194.02 2.70
CA GLY A 20 -95.85 194.07 3.82
C GLY A 20 -95.91 192.86 4.75
N VAL A 21 -97.12 192.38 5.07
CA VAL A 21 -97.34 191.21 5.95
C VAL A 21 -96.81 189.89 5.37
N ILE A 22 -96.75 189.78 4.04
CA ILE A 22 -96.35 188.53 3.35
C ILE A 22 -94.82 188.38 3.28
N GLN A 23 -94.07 189.48 3.21
CA GLN A 23 -92.62 189.41 3.05
C GLN A 23 -91.90 189.06 4.37
N ASP A 24 -92.35 189.63 5.50
CA ASP A 24 -91.67 189.49 6.79
C ASP A 24 -91.89 188.13 7.48
N THR A 25 -92.84 187.32 6.98
CA THR A 25 -93.07 185.94 7.41
C THR A 25 -92.18 184.92 6.68
N TRP A 26 -91.65 185.24 5.49
CA TRP A 26 -90.77 184.34 4.74
C TRP A 26 -89.32 184.36 5.25
N HIS A 27 -88.82 185.49 5.73
CA HIS A 27 -87.41 185.68 6.09
C HIS A 27 -86.99 185.14 7.47
N LYS A 28 -87.88 184.43 8.19
CA LYS A 28 -87.58 183.78 9.48
C LYS A 28 -87.52 182.25 9.43
N ALA A 29 -87.63 181.64 8.25
CA ALA A 29 -87.53 180.19 8.04
C ALA A 29 -86.15 179.70 7.54
N THR A 30 -85.24 180.61 7.20
CA THR A 30 -83.98 180.34 6.47
C THR A 30 -82.76 180.13 7.38
N GLN A 31 -82.87 179.32 8.45
CA GLN A 31 -81.77 179.10 9.40
C GLN A 31 -81.49 177.64 9.81
N LYS A 32 -82.00 176.66 9.05
CA LYS A 32 -81.52 175.26 9.04
C LYS A 32 -81.34 174.80 7.59
N GLY A 33 -80.32 173.98 7.33
CA GLY A 33 -79.81 173.71 5.99
C GLY A 33 -80.77 172.98 5.05
N ASP A 34 -80.55 173.18 3.74
CA ASP A 34 -81.35 172.61 2.65
C ASP A 34 -81.47 171.07 2.73
N PRO A 35 -82.69 170.50 2.79
CA PRO A 35 -82.88 169.05 2.83
C PRO A 35 -82.32 168.33 1.59
N VAL A 36 -82.23 168.98 0.43
CA VAL A 36 -81.64 168.37 -0.79
C VAL A 36 -80.15 168.07 -0.59
N ALA A 37 -79.42 168.92 0.12
CA ALA A 37 -78.01 168.69 0.43
C ALA A 37 -77.81 167.51 1.41
N ILE A 38 -78.72 167.35 2.38
CA ILE A 38 -78.71 166.22 3.32
C ILE A 38 -78.99 164.91 2.58
N LEU A 39 -80.00 164.89 1.71
CA LEU A 39 -80.35 163.71 0.91
C LEU A 39 -79.22 163.31 -0.07
N LYS A 40 -78.53 164.29 -0.69
CA LYS A 40 -77.34 164.01 -1.51
C LYS A 40 -76.22 163.37 -0.70
N ARG A 41 -75.90 163.91 0.47
CA ARG A 41 -74.87 163.33 1.34
C ARG A 41 -75.22 161.91 1.79
N GLN A 42 -76.50 161.66 2.12
CA GLN A 42 -76.98 160.33 2.46
C GLN A 42 -76.92 159.36 1.27
N LEU A 43 -77.16 159.85 0.04
CA LEU A 43 -76.97 159.05 -1.18
C LEU A 43 -75.49 158.71 -1.39
N GLU A 44 -74.58 159.69 -1.32
CA GLU A 44 -73.12 159.49 -1.43
C GLU A 44 -72.60 158.51 -0.36
N GLU A 45 -73.08 158.61 0.88
CA GLU A 45 -72.75 157.67 1.97
C GLU A 45 -73.32 156.27 1.70
N LYS A 46 -74.51 156.14 1.09
CA LYS A 46 -75.11 154.85 0.70
C LYS A 46 -74.45 154.23 -0.53
N GLU A 47 -74.04 155.02 -1.51
CA GLU A 47 -73.28 154.58 -2.68
C GLU A 47 -71.89 154.10 -2.26
N LYS A 48 -71.23 154.80 -1.33
CA LYS A 48 -69.96 154.36 -0.75
C LYS A 48 -70.10 153.04 0.02
N LEU A 49 -71.15 152.89 0.84
CA LEU A 49 -71.43 151.63 1.54
C LEU A 49 -71.76 150.48 0.57
N LEU A 50 -72.49 150.77 -0.51
CA LEU A 50 -72.77 149.79 -1.56
C LEU A 50 -71.49 149.39 -2.32
N ALA A 51 -70.56 150.31 -2.53
CA ALA A 51 -69.26 150.01 -3.13
C ALA A 51 -68.42 149.10 -2.22
N THR A 52 -68.32 149.40 -0.91
CA THR A 52 -67.59 148.52 0.03
C THR A 52 -68.23 147.14 0.14
N GLU A 53 -69.56 147.04 0.20
CA GLU A 53 -70.27 145.75 0.20
C GLU A 53 -70.06 144.97 -1.12
N GLN A 54 -69.91 145.65 -2.26
CA GLN A 54 -69.56 145.00 -3.54
C GLN A 54 -68.10 144.52 -3.56
N GLU A 55 -67.16 145.28 -2.99
CA GLU A 55 -65.76 144.88 -2.83
C GLU A 55 -65.62 143.70 -1.87
N ASP A 56 -66.29 143.73 -0.71
CA ASP A 56 -66.33 142.64 0.27
C ASP A 56 -67.00 141.38 -0.31
N ALA A 57 -68.10 141.53 -1.07
CA ALA A 57 -68.73 140.42 -1.78
C ALA A 57 -67.81 139.85 -2.88
N ALA A 58 -67.03 140.69 -3.57
CA ALA A 58 -66.05 140.25 -4.56
C ALA A 58 -64.86 139.52 -3.89
N ALA A 59 -64.37 140.02 -2.77
CA ALA A 59 -63.31 139.40 -1.96
C ALA A 59 -63.76 138.05 -1.40
N ALA A 60 -64.96 137.98 -0.82
CA ALA A 60 -65.58 136.73 -0.37
C ALA A 60 -65.75 135.73 -1.52
N LYS A 61 -66.15 136.20 -2.71
CA LYS A 61 -66.27 135.37 -3.93
C LYS A 61 -64.92 134.90 -4.48
N SER A 62 -63.83 135.66 -4.31
CA SER A 62 -62.47 135.18 -4.61
C SER A 62 -62.03 134.12 -3.62
N LYS A 63 -62.16 134.41 -2.32
CA LYS A 63 -61.81 133.49 -1.23
C LYS A 63 -62.58 132.17 -1.30
N LEU A 64 -63.86 132.20 -1.70
CA LEU A 64 -64.65 131.00 -1.98
C LEU A 64 -64.13 130.22 -3.21
N ARG A 65 -63.60 130.87 -4.24
CA ARG A 65 -62.97 130.18 -5.39
C ARG A 65 -61.63 129.55 -4.99
N GLU A 66 -60.83 130.25 -4.20
CA GLU A 66 -59.57 129.76 -3.66
C GLU A 66 -59.79 128.53 -2.76
N LEU A 67 -60.68 128.63 -1.77
CA LEU A 67 -61.06 127.49 -0.91
C LEU A 67 -61.65 126.31 -1.70
N ASN A 68 -62.42 126.54 -2.76
CA ASN A 68 -62.90 125.46 -3.63
C ASN A 68 -61.76 124.82 -4.45
N LYS A 69 -60.76 125.60 -4.88
CA LYS A 69 -59.56 125.10 -5.58
C LYS A 69 -58.66 124.29 -4.64
N GLU A 70 -58.47 124.74 -3.40
CA GLU A 70 -57.74 124.02 -2.35
C GLU A 70 -58.47 122.73 -1.96
N LEU A 71 -59.79 122.78 -1.77
CA LEU A 71 -60.62 121.60 -1.52
C LEU A 71 -60.57 120.59 -2.67
N ALA A 72 -60.51 121.06 -3.93
CA ALA A 72 -60.33 120.20 -5.09
C ALA A 72 -58.92 119.58 -5.13
N ALA A 73 -57.88 120.35 -4.80
CA ALA A 73 -56.50 119.88 -4.74
C ALA A 73 -56.28 118.83 -3.64
N GLU A 74 -56.78 119.07 -2.42
CA GLU A 74 -56.70 118.07 -1.34
C GLU A 74 -57.58 116.85 -1.60
N LYS A 75 -58.75 116.99 -2.25
CA LYS A 75 -59.53 115.82 -2.73
C LYS A 75 -58.75 115.00 -3.75
N ALA A 76 -58.07 115.64 -4.71
CA ALA A 76 -57.25 114.94 -5.70
C ALA A 76 -56.02 114.25 -5.05
N LYS A 77 -55.37 114.93 -4.09
CA LYS A 77 -54.24 114.40 -3.31
C LYS A 77 -54.64 113.25 -2.39
N ALA A 78 -55.81 113.32 -1.75
CA ALA A 78 -56.39 112.24 -0.97
C ALA A 78 -56.72 111.03 -1.86
N ALA A 79 -57.38 111.22 -3.00
CA ALA A 79 -57.68 110.16 -3.95
C ALA A 79 -56.41 109.50 -4.53
N ALA A 80 -55.36 110.30 -4.81
CA ALA A 80 -54.06 109.77 -5.23
C ALA A 80 -53.35 108.97 -4.12
N GLY A 81 -53.46 109.41 -2.86
CA GLY A 81 -53.00 108.68 -1.69
C GLY A 81 -53.74 107.36 -1.50
N GLU A 82 -55.07 107.37 -1.57
CA GLU A 82 -55.93 106.19 -1.50
C GLU A 82 -55.63 105.20 -2.62
N ALA A 83 -55.45 105.66 -3.86
CA ALA A 83 -55.07 104.83 -5.00
C ALA A 83 -53.66 104.21 -4.81
N LYS A 84 -52.71 104.95 -4.23
CA LYS A 84 -51.37 104.42 -3.90
C LYS A 84 -51.46 103.34 -2.82
N VAL A 85 -52.21 103.57 -1.75
CA VAL A 85 -52.42 102.59 -0.66
C VAL A 85 -53.14 101.34 -1.19
N LYS A 86 -54.19 101.48 -2.00
CA LYS A 86 -54.87 100.36 -2.66
C LYS A 86 -53.93 99.55 -3.55
N LYS A 87 -53.07 100.20 -4.34
CA LYS A 87 -52.05 99.52 -5.16
C LYS A 87 -51.02 98.77 -4.30
N GLN A 88 -50.61 99.35 -3.16
CA GLN A 88 -49.71 98.69 -2.22
C GLN A 88 -50.37 97.51 -1.51
N LEU A 89 -51.65 97.62 -1.12
CA LEU A 89 -52.43 96.53 -0.53
C LEU A 89 -52.52 95.34 -1.48
N VAL A 90 -52.95 95.55 -2.72
CA VAL A 90 -53.03 94.49 -3.75
C VAL A 90 -51.66 93.86 -4.03
N ALA A 91 -50.57 94.64 -4.02
CA ALA A 91 -49.22 94.08 -4.14
C ALA A 91 -48.85 93.18 -2.94
N ARG A 92 -49.18 93.57 -1.71
CA ARG A 92 -48.95 92.73 -0.52
C ARG A 92 -49.85 91.49 -0.49
N GLU A 93 -51.09 91.58 -0.94
CA GLU A 93 -52.00 90.43 -1.11
C GLU A 93 -51.42 89.42 -2.12
N GLN A 94 -50.86 89.91 -3.24
CA GLN A 94 -50.17 89.08 -4.23
C GLN A 94 -48.88 88.45 -3.66
N GLU A 95 -48.06 89.20 -2.92
CA GLU A 95 -46.88 88.66 -2.22
C GLU A 95 -47.26 87.57 -1.22
N ILE A 96 -48.27 87.80 -0.38
CA ILE A 96 -48.79 86.81 0.59
C ILE A 96 -49.27 85.55 -0.13
N THR A 97 -50.06 85.70 -1.20
CA THR A 97 -50.54 84.58 -2.03
C THR A 97 -49.35 83.80 -2.63
N ALA A 98 -48.34 84.49 -3.14
CA ALA A 98 -47.14 83.87 -3.72
C ALA A 98 -46.22 83.21 -2.67
N VAL A 99 -46.22 83.67 -1.41
CA VAL A 99 -45.55 82.99 -0.29
C VAL A 99 -46.35 81.75 0.12
N GLN A 100 -47.67 81.86 0.30
CA GLN A 100 -48.54 80.72 0.63
C GLN A 100 -48.47 79.61 -0.43
N ALA A 101 -48.46 79.96 -1.72
CA ALA A 101 -48.32 79.00 -2.81
C ALA A 101 -46.96 78.26 -2.77
N ARG A 102 -45.85 78.98 -2.56
CA ARG A 102 -44.51 78.37 -2.41
C ARG A 102 -44.42 77.48 -1.16
N MET A 103 -44.99 77.92 -0.04
CA MET A 103 -45.04 77.15 1.19
C MET A 103 -45.85 75.85 1.02
N GLN A 104 -47.03 75.92 0.39
CA GLN A 104 -47.82 74.72 0.06
C GLN A 104 -47.11 73.79 -0.92
N ALA A 105 -46.34 74.32 -1.89
CA ALA A 105 -45.53 73.52 -2.79
C ALA A 105 -44.42 72.78 -2.03
N SER A 106 -43.66 73.47 -1.17
CA SER A 106 -42.59 72.86 -0.36
C SER A 106 -43.15 71.76 0.56
N TYR A 107 -44.28 72.00 1.22
CA TYR A 107 -44.94 70.97 2.03
C TYR A 107 -45.40 69.76 1.20
N ARG A 108 -45.88 69.95 -0.03
CA ARG A 108 -46.24 68.83 -0.92
C ARG A 108 -45.02 68.03 -1.37
N GLU A 109 -43.88 68.67 -1.65
CA GLU A 109 -42.64 67.95 -1.94
C GLU A 109 -42.16 67.15 -0.72
N HIS A 110 -42.05 67.77 0.46
CA HIS A 110 -41.62 67.06 1.67
C HIS A 110 -42.55 65.90 2.06
N VAL A 111 -43.86 66.01 1.84
CA VAL A 111 -44.79 64.89 2.04
C VAL A 111 -44.51 63.73 1.07
N LYS A 112 -44.16 64.00 -0.20
CA LYS A 112 -43.72 62.95 -1.14
C LYS A 112 -42.40 62.32 -0.69
N GLU A 113 -41.42 63.13 -0.28
CA GLU A 113 -40.10 62.67 0.18
C GLU A 113 -40.26 61.75 1.39
N VAL A 114 -41.04 62.15 2.40
CA VAL A 114 -41.36 61.33 3.57
C VAL A 114 -42.08 60.04 3.18
N GLN A 115 -43.04 60.08 2.26
CA GLN A 115 -43.72 58.88 1.76
C GLN A 115 -42.77 57.93 1.01
N GLN A 116 -41.85 58.45 0.19
CA GLN A 116 -40.85 57.64 -0.50
C GLN A 116 -39.84 57.01 0.48
N LEU A 117 -39.40 57.76 1.50
CA LEU A 117 -38.52 57.24 2.55
C LEU A 117 -39.22 56.19 3.40
N GLN A 118 -40.48 56.40 3.79
CA GLN A 118 -41.29 55.39 4.48
C GLN A 118 -41.49 54.13 3.62
N GLY A 119 -41.69 54.26 2.32
CA GLY A 119 -41.74 53.13 1.38
C GLY A 119 -40.44 52.34 1.35
N LYS A 120 -39.30 53.03 1.20
CA LYS A 120 -37.95 52.41 1.23
C LYS A 120 -37.68 51.69 2.56
N ILE A 121 -38.04 52.31 3.68
CA ILE A 121 -37.88 51.73 5.03
C ILE A 121 -38.68 50.42 5.13
N ARG A 122 -39.95 50.38 4.69
CA ARG A 122 -40.74 49.13 4.67
C ARG A 122 -40.12 48.06 3.79
N THR A 123 -39.70 48.39 2.58
CA THR A 123 -39.05 47.39 1.70
C THR A 123 -37.74 46.84 2.27
N LEU A 124 -36.99 47.64 3.03
CA LEU A 124 -35.78 47.18 3.72
C LEU A 124 -36.12 46.34 4.96
N GLN A 125 -37.17 46.69 5.72
CA GLN A 125 -37.69 45.87 6.81
C GLN A 125 -38.19 44.51 6.31
N GLU A 126 -38.98 44.49 5.24
CA GLU A 126 -39.45 43.26 4.60
C GLU A 126 -38.29 42.39 4.10
N GLN A 127 -37.20 42.98 3.59
CA GLN A 127 -35.99 42.24 3.20
C GLN A 127 -35.20 41.71 4.40
N LEU A 128 -35.08 42.50 5.48
CA LEU A 128 -34.43 42.10 6.74
C LEU A 128 -35.20 41.02 7.50
N GLU A 129 -36.53 40.99 7.40
CA GLU A 129 -37.36 39.96 8.03
C GLU A 129 -37.42 38.68 7.18
N ASN A 130 -37.64 38.79 5.87
CA ASN A 130 -37.85 37.61 5.02
C ASN A 130 -36.54 36.98 4.52
N GLY A 131 -35.46 37.75 4.33
CA GLY A 131 -34.17 37.26 3.84
C GLY A 131 -33.54 36.22 4.76
N PRO A 132 -33.23 36.55 6.03
CA PRO A 132 -32.65 35.62 7.00
C PRO A 132 -33.56 34.43 7.27
N ASN A 133 -34.88 34.63 7.40
CA ASN A 133 -35.83 33.53 7.59
C ASN A 133 -35.87 32.56 6.40
N THR A 134 -35.80 33.07 5.16
CA THR A 134 -35.72 32.22 3.96
C THR A 134 -34.41 31.43 3.90
N GLN A 135 -33.28 32.05 4.28
CA GLN A 135 -31.99 31.36 4.34
C GLN A 135 -31.96 30.31 5.45
N LEU A 136 -32.47 30.64 6.65
CA LEU A 136 -32.58 29.73 7.78
C LEU A 136 -33.46 28.52 7.46
N ALA A 137 -34.61 28.72 6.81
CA ALA A 137 -35.49 27.64 6.38
C ALA A 137 -34.80 26.69 5.37
N ARG A 138 -34.03 27.23 4.42
CA ARG A 138 -33.21 26.43 3.49
C ARG A 138 -32.13 25.64 4.23
N LEU A 139 -31.36 26.29 5.10
CA LEU A 139 -30.31 25.64 5.90
C LEU A 139 -30.88 24.56 6.82
N GLN A 140 -32.08 24.75 7.36
CA GLN A 140 -32.79 23.72 8.14
C GLN A 140 -33.20 22.52 7.27
N GLN A 141 -33.72 22.76 6.06
CA GLN A 141 -34.08 21.71 5.10
C GLN A 141 -32.84 20.95 4.57
N GLU A 142 -31.75 21.66 4.28
CA GLU A 142 -30.46 21.06 3.93
C GLU A 142 -29.92 20.21 5.08
N ASN A 143 -30.03 20.68 6.33
CA ASN A 143 -29.65 19.90 7.52
C ASN A 143 -30.52 18.66 7.72
N SER A 144 -31.84 18.70 7.46
CA SER A 144 -32.67 17.49 7.54
C SER A 144 -32.29 16.49 6.44
N ILE A 145 -32.13 16.94 5.20
CA ILE A 145 -31.70 16.08 4.08
C ILE A 145 -30.33 15.46 4.36
N LEU A 146 -29.37 16.22 4.89
CA LEU A 146 -28.05 15.71 5.25
C LEU A 146 -28.09 14.70 6.42
N ARG A 147 -28.98 14.90 7.41
CA ARG A 147 -29.18 13.92 8.50
C ARG A 147 -29.82 12.64 7.97
N ASP A 148 -30.84 12.73 7.12
CA ASP A 148 -31.51 11.56 6.56
C ASP A 148 -30.59 10.78 5.62
N ALA A 149 -29.80 11.47 4.79
CA ALA A 149 -28.77 10.85 3.96
C ALA A 149 -27.66 10.19 4.80
N LEU A 150 -27.23 10.83 5.90
CA LEU A 150 -26.25 10.24 6.83
C LEU A 150 -26.82 8.99 7.52
N ASN A 151 -28.07 9.03 8.00
CA ASN A 151 -28.73 7.90 8.63
C ASN A 151 -28.93 6.73 7.67
N GLN A 152 -29.31 7.00 6.41
CA GLN A 152 -29.39 5.99 5.35
C GLN A 152 -28.01 5.40 5.01
N ALA A 153 -26.97 6.23 4.92
CA ALA A 153 -25.61 5.75 4.66
C ALA A 153 -25.07 4.89 5.81
N THR A 154 -25.25 5.32 7.07
CA THR A 154 -24.84 4.58 8.26
C THR A 154 -25.56 3.23 8.35
N SER A 155 -26.89 3.21 8.27
CA SER A 155 -27.66 1.95 8.32
C SER A 155 -27.38 1.02 7.14
N GLN A 156 -27.04 1.55 5.95
CA GLN A 156 -26.60 0.72 4.82
C GLN A 156 -25.19 0.12 5.07
N VAL A 157 -24.26 0.85 5.68
CA VAL A 157 -22.94 0.33 6.05
C VAL A 157 -23.06 -0.72 7.16
N GLU A 158 -23.82 -0.44 8.22
CA GLU A 158 -24.10 -1.39 9.30
C GLU A 158 -24.77 -2.67 8.77
N SER A 159 -25.72 -2.54 7.84
CA SER A 159 -26.37 -3.68 7.18
C SER A 159 -25.38 -4.55 6.41
N LYS A 160 -24.49 -3.94 5.61
CA LYS A 160 -23.43 -4.64 4.87
C LYS A 160 -22.43 -5.33 5.81
N GLN A 161 -21.91 -4.61 6.81
CA GLN A 161 -20.96 -5.16 7.78
C GLN A 161 -21.57 -6.33 8.57
N ASN A 162 -22.84 -6.25 8.97
CA ASN A 162 -23.52 -7.38 9.62
C ASN A 162 -23.70 -8.59 8.69
N ALA A 163 -23.99 -8.37 7.39
CA ALA A 163 -24.07 -9.44 6.41
C ALA A 163 -22.71 -10.09 6.11
N GLU A 164 -21.63 -9.31 6.08
CA GLU A 164 -20.26 -9.79 5.91
C GLU A 164 -19.76 -10.54 7.15
N LEU A 165 -20.01 -10.02 8.36
CA LEU A 165 -19.75 -10.74 9.61
C LEU A 165 -20.55 -12.06 9.70
N ALA A 166 -21.77 -12.11 9.17
CA ALA A 166 -22.54 -13.35 9.09
C ALA A 166 -21.93 -14.36 8.11
N LYS A 167 -21.45 -13.93 6.93
CA LYS A 167 -20.72 -14.78 5.97
C LYS A 167 -19.42 -15.31 6.58
N LEU A 168 -18.58 -14.44 7.15
CA LEU A 168 -17.31 -14.83 7.78
C LEU A 168 -17.53 -15.82 8.93
N ARG A 169 -18.58 -15.64 9.74
CA ARG A 169 -18.99 -16.63 10.77
C ARG A 169 -19.42 -17.97 10.16
N GLN A 170 -20.13 -17.95 9.03
CA GLN A 170 -20.53 -19.17 8.31
C GLN A 170 -19.31 -19.89 7.70
N GLU A 171 -18.36 -19.14 7.15
CA GLU A 171 -17.13 -19.67 6.54
C GLU A 171 -16.18 -20.24 7.59
N LEU A 172 -15.97 -19.55 8.72
CA LEU A 172 -15.27 -20.10 9.88
C LEU A 172 -15.96 -21.39 10.39
N GLY A 173 -17.29 -21.44 10.39
CA GLY A 173 -18.05 -22.65 10.73
C GLY A 173 -17.82 -23.81 9.76
N LYS A 174 -17.78 -23.55 8.45
CA LYS A 174 -17.45 -24.55 7.41
C LYS A 174 -16.03 -25.07 7.59
N VAL A 175 -15.04 -24.18 7.63
CA VAL A 175 -13.62 -24.54 7.78
C VAL A 175 -13.37 -25.30 9.08
N SER A 176 -14.03 -24.92 10.18
CA SER A 176 -13.93 -25.67 11.46
C SER A 176 -14.51 -27.09 11.35
N LYS A 177 -15.61 -27.28 10.60
CA LYS A 177 -16.20 -28.59 10.36
C LYS A 177 -15.33 -29.44 9.42
N GLU A 178 -14.84 -28.86 8.34
CA GLU A 178 -13.92 -29.52 7.38
C GLU A 178 -12.60 -29.92 8.07
N LEU A 179 -12.04 -29.07 8.94
CA LEU A 179 -10.87 -29.39 9.74
C LEU A 179 -11.12 -30.55 10.71
N LEU A 180 -12.31 -30.59 11.35
CA LEU A 180 -12.70 -31.68 12.25
C LEU A 180 -12.87 -33.00 11.47
N GLU A 181 -13.56 -32.97 10.34
CA GLU A 181 -13.71 -34.14 9.45
C GLU A 181 -12.37 -34.65 8.90
N LYS A 182 -11.44 -33.75 8.55
CA LYS A 182 -10.08 -34.11 8.15
C LYS A 182 -9.26 -34.69 9.30
N SER A 183 -9.41 -34.15 10.51
CA SER A 183 -8.77 -34.67 11.72
C SER A 183 -9.28 -36.07 12.08
N GLU A 184 -10.58 -36.31 11.98
CA GLU A 184 -11.17 -37.64 12.17
C GLU A 184 -10.73 -38.63 11.09
N ALA A 185 -10.66 -38.21 9.82
CA ALA A 185 -10.16 -39.05 8.73
C ALA A 185 -8.68 -39.42 8.93
N ALA A 186 -7.81 -38.47 9.27
CA ALA A 186 -6.40 -38.71 9.57
C ALA A 186 -6.23 -39.66 10.78
N ARG A 187 -7.06 -39.51 11.82
CA ARG A 187 -7.08 -40.41 12.98
C ARG A 187 -7.53 -41.83 12.62
N GLN A 188 -8.44 -41.98 11.65
CA GLN A 188 -8.83 -43.30 11.12
C GLN A 188 -7.70 -43.91 10.27
N GLU A 189 -7.03 -43.13 9.43
CA GLU A 189 -5.88 -43.56 8.64
C GLU A 189 -4.70 -44.00 9.52
N GLU A 190 -4.40 -43.26 10.59
CA GLU A 190 -3.38 -43.64 11.57
C GLU A 190 -3.73 -44.97 12.28
N GLN A 191 -5.01 -45.21 12.58
CA GLN A 191 -5.49 -46.48 13.12
C GLN A 191 -5.36 -47.63 12.11
N GLN A 192 -5.66 -47.38 10.83
CA GLN A 192 -5.45 -48.36 9.75
C GLN A 192 -3.97 -48.67 9.55
N ARG A 193 -3.10 -47.65 9.53
CA ARG A 193 -1.64 -47.81 9.45
C ARG A 193 -1.11 -48.70 10.57
N LYS A 194 -1.47 -48.45 11.83
CA LYS A 194 -1.07 -49.28 12.98
C LYS A 194 -1.61 -50.72 12.86
N ALA A 195 -2.79 -50.91 12.29
CA ALA A 195 -3.38 -52.23 12.02
C ALA A 195 -2.72 -52.97 10.83
N LEU A 196 -2.02 -52.27 9.93
CA LEU A 196 -1.19 -52.86 8.87
C LEU A 196 0.24 -53.14 9.36
N GLU A 197 0.82 -52.22 10.12
CA GLU A 197 2.16 -52.33 10.75
C GLU A 197 2.24 -53.53 11.71
N THR A 198 1.21 -53.74 12.54
CA THR A 198 1.10 -54.93 13.39
C THR A 198 0.90 -56.24 12.61
N LYS A 199 0.31 -56.21 11.40
CA LYS A 199 0.25 -57.36 10.50
C LYS A 199 1.59 -57.63 9.81
N ALA A 200 2.30 -56.57 9.38
CA ALA A 200 3.63 -56.68 8.79
C ALA A 200 4.61 -57.34 9.77
N ALA A 201 4.69 -56.85 11.01
CA ALA A 201 5.52 -57.45 12.05
C ALA A 201 5.14 -58.91 12.37
N ALA A 202 3.85 -59.28 12.24
CA ALA A 202 3.42 -60.68 12.39
C ALA A 202 3.89 -61.56 11.21
N PHE A 203 3.85 -61.05 9.97
CA PHE A 203 4.38 -61.75 8.80
C PHE A 203 5.91 -61.83 8.81
N GLU A 204 6.63 -60.79 9.21
CA GLU A 204 8.09 -60.82 9.41
C GLU A 204 8.49 -61.91 10.42
N LYS A 205 7.78 -61.99 11.55
CA LYS A 205 7.98 -63.07 12.53
C LYS A 205 7.70 -64.45 11.93
N GLN A 206 6.68 -64.58 11.09
CA GLN A 206 6.35 -65.84 10.41
C GLN A 206 7.42 -66.24 9.39
N VAL A 207 7.99 -65.27 8.64
CA VAL A 207 9.10 -65.49 7.70
C VAL A 207 10.36 -65.91 8.46
N LEU A 208 10.72 -65.25 9.56
CA LEU A 208 11.86 -65.63 10.40
C LEU A 208 11.68 -67.04 11.00
N GLN A 209 10.46 -67.41 11.42
CA GLN A 209 10.18 -68.75 11.92
C GLN A 209 10.27 -69.82 10.81
N LEU A 210 9.82 -69.51 9.59
CA LEU A 210 9.97 -70.39 8.43
C LEU A 210 11.44 -70.55 8.04
N GLN A 211 12.22 -69.47 7.99
CA GLN A 211 13.67 -69.50 7.74
C GLN A 211 14.43 -70.34 8.77
N ALA A 212 14.08 -70.21 10.06
CA ALA A 212 14.64 -71.06 11.11
C ALA A 212 14.33 -72.55 10.86
N SER A 213 13.06 -72.90 10.58
CA SER A 213 12.67 -74.29 10.28
C SER A 213 13.30 -74.85 9.00
N HIS A 214 13.52 -74.00 7.98
CA HIS A 214 14.23 -74.38 6.75
C HIS A 214 15.68 -74.73 7.08
N LYS A 215 16.38 -73.86 7.80
CA LYS A 215 17.77 -74.09 8.22
C LYS A 215 17.92 -75.33 9.11
N GLU A 216 17.00 -75.55 10.05
CA GLU A 216 16.98 -76.77 10.86
C GLU A 216 16.80 -78.03 9.99
N SER A 217 15.99 -77.95 8.93
CA SER A 217 15.80 -79.06 7.97
C SER A 217 17.02 -79.27 7.08
N GLU A 218 17.69 -78.22 6.61
CA GLU A 218 18.95 -78.28 5.86
C GLU A 218 20.06 -78.89 6.71
N GLU A 219 20.22 -78.43 7.96
CA GLU A 219 21.18 -79.00 8.89
C GLU A 219 20.89 -80.48 9.19
N ALA A 220 19.62 -80.89 9.25
CA ALA A 220 19.24 -82.29 9.44
C ALA A 220 19.52 -83.14 8.19
N LEU A 221 19.32 -82.59 6.99
CA LEU A 221 19.67 -83.23 5.72
C LEU A 221 21.19 -83.35 5.55
N GLN A 222 21.96 -82.32 5.90
CA GLN A 222 23.43 -82.37 5.89
C GLN A 222 23.95 -83.44 6.87
N LYS A 223 23.44 -83.47 8.12
CA LYS A 223 23.82 -84.51 9.10
C LYS A 223 23.50 -85.93 8.61
N ARG A 224 22.44 -86.11 7.81
CA ARG A 224 22.13 -87.39 7.12
C ARG A 224 23.08 -87.69 5.98
N LEU A 225 23.41 -86.71 5.14
CA LEU A 225 24.39 -86.86 4.06
C LEU A 225 25.76 -87.26 4.63
N ASP A 226 26.20 -86.61 5.72
CA ASP A 226 27.44 -86.91 6.42
C ASP A 226 27.45 -88.34 7.01
N GLU A 227 26.32 -88.87 7.52
CA GLU A 227 26.24 -90.27 7.97
C GLU A 227 26.31 -91.23 6.78
N VAL A 228 25.53 -91.00 5.72
CA VAL A 228 25.56 -91.85 4.51
C VAL A 228 26.95 -91.85 3.87
N SER A 229 27.65 -90.71 3.84
CA SER A 229 29.05 -90.65 3.40
C SER A 229 30.00 -91.45 4.31
N ARG A 230 29.82 -91.40 5.63
CA ARG A 230 30.62 -92.20 6.58
C ARG A 230 30.30 -93.69 6.51
N GLU A 231 29.05 -94.08 6.31
CA GLU A 231 28.63 -95.45 6.03
C GLU A 231 29.19 -95.97 4.70
N LEU A 232 29.19 -95.14 3.64
CA LEU A 232 29.82 -95.46 2.37
C LEU A 232 31.33 -95.67 2.52
N CYS A 233 32.05 -94.80 3.23
CA CYS A 233 33.48 -94.98 3.51
C CYS A 233 33.77 -96.23 4.34
N ARG A 234 32.95 -96.54 5.36
CA ARG A 234 33.04 -97.80 6.14
C ARG A 234 32.82 -99.01 5.24
N SER A 235 31.81 -98.97 4.37
CA SER A 235 31.49 -100.02 3.41
C SER A 235 32.61 -100.24 2.38
N GLN A 236 33.13 -99.17 1.77
CA GLN A 236 34.27 -99.22 0.86
C GLN A 236 35.52 -99.81 1.53
N THR A 237 35.80 -99.42 2.78
CA THR A 237 36.93 -99.97 3.55
C THR A 237 36.74 -101.46 3.82
N SER A 238 35.53 -101.88 4.21
CA SER A 238 35.18 -103.29 4.42
C SER A 238 35.31 -104.12 3.12
N HIS A 239 34.83 -103.59 2.00
CA HIS A 239 34.99 -104.21 0.68
C HIS A 239 36.47 -104.30 0.25
N ALA A 240 37.31 -103.31 0.61
CA ALA A 240 38.74 -103.36 0.36
C ALA A 240 39.45 -104.43 1.21
N SER A 241 39.12 -104.56 2.50
CA SER A 241 39.67 -105.65 3.33
C SER A 241 39.20 -107.04 2.87
N LEU A 242 37.93 -107.19 2.53
CA LEU A 242 37.40 -108.46 1.99
C LEU A 242 38.04 -108.84 0.65
N ARG A 243 38.40 -107.87 -0.19
CA ARG A 243 39.16 -108.10 -1.42
C ARG A 243 40.58 -108.58 -1.11
N ALA A 244 41.30 -107.88 -0.21
CA ALA A 244 42.65 -108.25 0.18
C ALA A 244 42.73 -109.64 0.85
N ASP A 245 41.69 -110.04 1.60
CA ASP A 245 41.61 -111.38 2.19
C ASP A 245 41.22 -112.45 1.15
N ALA A 246 40.42 -112.12 0.14
CA ALA A 246 40.17 -113.01 -1.01
C ALA A 246 41.43 -113.20 -1.87
N GLU A 247 42.23 -112.14 -2.08
CA GLU A 247 43.52 -112.18 -2.77
C GLU A 247 44.51 -113.10 -2.02
N LYS A 248 44.66 -112.95 -0.70
CA LYS A 248 45.47 -113.88 0.15
C LYS A 248 44.97 -115.32 0.09
N ALA A 249 43.65 -115.54 0.09
CA ALA A 249 43.08 -116.88 -0.02
C ALA A 249 43.40 -117.52 -1.40
N GLN A 250 43.40 -116.71 -2.46
CA GLN A 250 43.80 -117.14 -3.80
C GLN A 250 45.30 -117.45 -3.87
N GLU A 251 46.17 -116.64 -3.25
CA GLU A 251 47.61 -116.94 -3.12
C GLU A 251 47.86 -118.25 -2.36
N GLN A 252 47.19 -118.45 -1.21
CA GLN A 252 47.26 -119.69 -0.43
C GLN A 252 46.76 -120.90 -1.25
N GLN A 253 45.71 -120.73 -2.06
CA GLN A 253 45.22 -121.79 -2.94
C GLN A 253 46.20 -122.12 -4.07
N GLN A 254 46.94 -121.13 -4.60
CA GLN A 254 48.03 -121.34 -5.55
C GLN A 254 49.20 -122.07 -4.91
N GLN A 255 49.65 -121.64 -3.72
CA GLN A 255 50.70 -122.33 -2.95
C GLN A 255 50.31 -123.79 -2.62
N MET A 256 49.06 -124.03 -2.24
CA MET A 256 48.53 -125.39 -2.01
C MET A 256 48.45 -126.23 -3.30
N ALA A 257 48.25 -125.62 -4.47
CA ALA A 257 48.33 -126.32 -5.76
C ALA A 257 49.79 -126.65 -6.12
N GLU A 258 50.74 -125.74 -5.88
CA GLU A 258 52.16 -125.97 -6.10
C GLU A 258 52.71 -127.06 -5.16
N LEU A 259 52.33 -127.05 -3.88
CA LEU A 259 52.67 -128.09 -2.90
C LEU A 259 52.08 -129.46 -3.29
N ARG A 260 50.86 -129.50 -3.84
CA ARG A 260 50.28 -130.74 -4.40
C ARG A 260 51.07 -131.24 -5.61
N SER A 261 51.55 -130.35 -6.48
CA SER A 261 52.40 -130.72 -7.63
C SER A 261 53.75 -131.28 -7.16
N LYS A 262 54.40 -130.64 -6.18
CA LYS A 262 55.65 -131.12 -5.54
C LYS A 262 55.46 -132.45 -4.79
N LEU A 263 54.29 -132.67 -4.19
CA LEU A 263 53.95 -133.96 -3.59
C LEU A 263 53.79 -135.04 -4.67
N GLN A 264 53.08 -134.74 -5.78
CA GLN A 264 52.93 -135.68 -6.89
C GLN A 264 54.25 -136.05 -7.56
N SER A 265 55.20 -135.12 -7.69
CA SER A 265 56.55 -135.43 -8.20
C SER A 265 57.35 -136.29 -7.21
N SER A 266 57.30 -135.99 -5.90
CA SER A 266 57.98 -136.83 -4.90
C SER A 266 57.36 -138.22 -4.74
N GLU A 267 56.03 -138.36 -4.89
CA GLU A 267 55.37 -139.66 -4.99
C GLU A 267 55.79 -140.46 -6.24
N ALA A 268 56.04 -139.78 -7.38
CA ALA A 268 56.54 -140.42 -8.58
C ALA A 268 58.01 -140.88 -8.42
N GLU A 269 58.87 -140.04 -7.82
CA GLU A 269 60.24 -140.43 -7.47
C GLU A 269 60.27 -141.61 -6.48
N MET A 270 59.39 -141.61 -5.47
CA MET A 270 59.29 -142.71 -4.51
C MET A 270 58.75 -144.00 -5.14
N LYS A 271 57.86 -143.93 -6.13
CA LYS A 271 57.44 -145.11 -6.93
C LYS A 271 58.61 -145.67 -7.74
N SER A 272 59.34 -144.80 -8.45
CA SER A 272 60.56 -145.19 -9.19
C SER A 272 61.59 -145.87 -8.28
N LYS A 273 61.85 -145.32 -7.08
CA LYS A 273 62.75 -145.94 -6.09
C LYS A 273 62.22 -147.26 -5.50
N CYS A 274 60.90 -147.42 -5.36
CA CYS A 274 60.32 -148.71 -5.00
C CYS A 274 60.49 -149.76 -6.12
N GLU A 275 60.42 -149.35 -7.38
CA GLU A 275 60.69 -150.21 -8.55
C GLU A 275 62.18 -150.60 -8.60
N GLU A 276 63.11 -149.64 -8.42
CA GLU A 276 64.55 -149.90 -8.26
C GLU A 276 64.84 -150.88 -7.10
N LEU A 277 64.27 -150.64 -5.92
CA LEU A 277 64.40 -151.53 -4.75
C LEU A 277 63.83 -152.93 -5.01
N SER A 278 62.77 -153.06 -5.82
CA SER A 278 62.24 -154.36 -6.21
C SER A 278 63.20 -155.14 -7.11
N GLY A 279 63.89 -154.45 -8.04
CA GLY A 279 64.94 -155.02 -8.88
C GLY A 279 66.17 -155.45 -8.06
N LEU A 280 66.63 -154.59 -7.15
CA LEU A 280 67.71 -154.89 -6.21
C LEU A 280 67.36 -156.07 -5.29
N HIS A 281 66.10 -156.20 -4.84
CA HIS A 281 65.63 -157.35 -4.06
C HIS A 281 65.55 -158.65 -4.87
N GLY A 282 65.34 -158.56 -6.19
CA GLY A 282 65.51 -159.68 -7.12
C GLY A 282 66.95 -160.19 -7.13
N GLN A 283 67.89 -159.29 -7.43
CA GLN A 283 69.33 -159.58 -7.42
C GLN A 283 69.82 -160.11 -6.06
N LEU A 284 69.31 -159.57 -4.95
CA LEU A 284 69.62 -160.02 -3.60
C LEU A 284 69.13 -161.45 -3.32
N LYS A 285 68.07 -161.94 -3.97
CA LYS A 285 67.60 -163.33 -3.83
C LYS A 285 68.49 -164.31 -4.59
N GLU A 286 68.93 -163.95 -5.79
CA GLU A 286 69.86 -164.76 -6.59
C GLU A 286 71.21 -164.88 -5.87
N ALA A 287 71.77 -163.76 -5.42
CA ALA A 287 72.98 -163.72 -4.59
C ALA A 287 72.84 -164.49 -3.25
N ARG A 288 71.62 -164.70 -2.75
CA ARG A 288 71.34 -165.51 -1.54
C ARG A 288 71.41 -167.01 -1.80
N ALA A 289 71.06 -167.46 -3.00
CA ALA A 289 71.22 -168.86 -3.40
C ALA A 289 72.70 -169.22 -3.50
N GLU A 290 73.50 -168.39 -4.18
CA GLU A 290 74.95 -168.58 -4.31
C GLU A 290 75.67 -168.50 -2.96
N ASN A 291 75.26 -167.58 -2.07
CA ASN A 291 75.79 -167.49 -0.70
C ASN A 291 75.66 -168.81 0.07
N SER A 292 74.60 -169.61 -0.15
CA SER A 292 74.44 -170.88 0.57
C SER A 292 75.55 -171.89 0.27
N GLN A 293 76.06 -171.92 -0.98
CA GLN A 293 77.17 -172.78 -1.39
C GLN A 293 78.55 -172.21 -1.03
N LEU A 294 78.65 -170.89 -0.86
CA LEU A 294 79.88 -170.21 -0.44
C LEU A 294 80.06 -170.17 1.10
N THR A 295 78.98 -170.22 1.88
CA THR A 295 79.02 -170.15 3.36
C THR A 295 79.80 -171.31 3.99
N GLU A 296 79.80 -172.51 3.39
CA GLU A 296 80.66 -173.61 3.87
C GLU A 296 82.15 -173.41 3.57
N ARG A 297 82.50 -172.63 2.54
CA ARG A 297 83.89 -172.26 2.22
C ARG A 297 84.39 -171.05 3.01
N ILE A 298 83.51 -170.08 3.30
CA ILE A 298 83.86 -168.81 3.96
C ILE A 298 83.95 -168.94 5.50
N ARG A 299 83.61 -170.10 6.08
CA ARG A 299 83.97 -170.47 7.48
C ARG A 299 85.51 -170.45 7.75
N SER A 300 86.34 -170.29 6.71
CA SER A 300 87.81 -170.33 6.80
C SER A 300 88.51 -168.98 6.87
N ILE A 301 87.89 -167.85 6.52
CA ILE A 301 88.61 -166.58 6.25
C ILE A 301 87.79 -165.37 6.75
N GLU A 302 88.40 -164.62 7.68
CA GLU A 302 88.23 -163.19 8.04
C GLU A 302 86.81 -162.57 8.10
N ALA A 303 86.33 -161.88 9.14
CA ALA A 303 86.95 -161.22 10.30
C ALA A 303 87.94 -160.07 9.98
N LEU A 304 87.41 -158.86 9.68
CA LEU A 304 87.92 -157.53 10.13
C LEU A 304 87.14 -156.28 9.55
N LEU A 305 86.86 -155.26 10.41
CA LEU A 305 86.70 -153.77 10.17
C LEU A 305 85.31 -153.06 9.93
N GLU A 306 85.15 -151.78 10.41
CA GLU A 306 83.91 -150.92 10.54
C GLU A 306 84.14 -149.33 10.61
N ALA A 307 83.06 -148.48 10.54
CA ALA A 307 82.73 -147.16 11.28
C ALA A 307 82.98 -145.63 10.81
N GLY A 308 82.19 -144.59 11.32
CA GLY A 308 82.37 -143.05 11.27
C GLY A 308 81.16 -142.02 11.55
N GLN A 309 81.31 -140.70 12.01
CA GLN A 309 80.21 -139.64 12.35
C GLN A 309 80.58 -138.07 12.57
N ALA A 310 79.58 -137.11 12.72
CA ALA A 310 79.49 -135.74 13.48
C ALA A 310 79.59 -134.28 12.78
N ARG A 311 79.26 -132.99 13.24
CA ARG A 311 78.36 -132.24 14.26
C ARG A 311 78.39 -130.61 14.31
N ASN A 312 77.37 -129.88 14.93
CA ASN A 312 77.30 -128.54 15.70
C ASN A 312 77.37 -127.05 15.07
N THR A 313 77.04 -125.79 15.60
CA THR A 313 76.26 -125.07 16.74
C THR A 313 75.86 -123.50 16.57
N GLN A 314 75.95 -122.53 17.57
CA GLN A 314 75.26 -121.15 17.76
C GLN A 314 76.16 -119.91 18.24
N ASP A 315 75.86 -118.64 18.72
CA ASP A 315 74.73 -117.71 19.25
C ASP A 315 75.09 -116.13 19.12
N ALA A 316 74.71 -114.94 19.75
CA ALA A 316 74.00 -114.31 20.95
C ALA A 316 73.58 -112.73 20.86
N GLN A 317 73.53 -111.85 21.95
CA GLN A 317 72.89 -110.45 22.12
C GLN A 317 73.56 -109.42 23.16
N ALA A 318 73.14 -108.17 23.64
CA ALA A 318 72.59 -106.81 23.20
C ALA A 318 72.41 -105.70 24.38
N SER A 319 72.39 -104.31 24.23
CA SER A 319 72.08 -103.22 25.31
C SER A 319 72.08 -101.64 24.97
N GLN A 320 71.38 -100.68 25.71
CA GLN A 320 71.52 -99.13 25.79
C GLN A 320 70.58 -98.38 26.85
N ALA A 321 70.96 -97.25 27.53
CA ALA A 321 70.01 -96.47 28.44
C ALA A 321 70.20 -94.95 28.87
N GLU A 322 71.40 -94.36 29.05
CA GLU A 322 71.59 -93.22 30.00
C GLU A 322 71.35 -91.75 29.52
N GLN A 323 71.04 -91.49 28.24
CA GLN A 323 71.16 -90.14 27.65
C GLN A 323 69.95 -89.20 27.81
N GLN A 324 68.81 -89.68 28.32
CA GLN A 324 67.51 -89.03 28.12
C GLN A 324 67.29 -87.69 28.86
N ALA A 325 67.89 -87.50 30.04
CA ALA A 325 67.44 -86.48 30.99
C ALA A 325 67.93 -85.03 30.72
N ARG A 326 68.93 -84.83 29.84
CA ARG A 326 69.42 -83.48 29.49
C ARG A 326 68.81 -82.89 28.21
N LEU A 327 68.13 -83.72 27.41
CA LEU A 327 67.44 -83.27 26.19
C LEU A 327 66.14 -82.53 26.54
N THR A 328 65.34 -83.08 27.45
CA THR A 328 63.97 -82.65 27.75
C THR A 328 63.83 -81.20 28.22
N GLU A 329 64.82 -80.65 28.93
CA GLU A 329 64.76 -79.27 29.43
C GLU A 329 65.15 -78.24 28.35
N LEU A 330 66.17 -78.53 27.53
CA LEU A 330 66.54 -77.68 26.40
C LEU A 330 65.45 -77.66 25.32
N GLU A 331 64.83 -78.81 25.06
CA GLU A 331 63.65 -78.95 24.21
C GLU A 331 62.48 -78.05 24.65
N SER A 332 62.31 -77.81 25.96
CA SER A 332 61.17 -77.03 26.46
C SER A 332 61.22 -75.55 26.08
N GLN A 333 62.39 -74.93 26.14
CA GLN A 333 62.58 -73.52 25.80
C GLN A 333 62.65 -73.32 24.28
N VAL A 334 63.24 -74.27 23.56
CA VAL A 334 63.21 -74.31 22.09
C VAL A 334 61.76 -74.37 21.59
N ARG A 335 60.95 -75.31 22.10
CA ARG A 335 59.52 -75.44 21.71
C ARG A 335 58.71 -74.17 21.92
N HIS A 336 58.97 -73.38 22.97
CA HIS A 336 58.21 -72.15 23.23
C HIS A 336 58.54 -71.05 22.20
N LEU A 337 59.82 -70.82 21.92
CA LEU A 337 60.26 -69.83 20.92
C LEU A 337 59.97 -70.29 19.48
N GLU A 338 60.06 -71.60 19.21
CA GLU A 338 59.58 -72.17 17.95
C GLU A 338 58.08 -71.91 17.76
N LYS A 339 57.26 -72.07 18.80
CA LYS A 339 55.81 -71.88 18.71
C LYS A 339 55.42 -70.44 18.38
N GLU A 340 56.00 -69.45 19.06
CA GLU A 340 55.79 -68.03 18.73
C GLU A 340 56.31 -67.68 17.32
N ALA A 341 57.44 -68.26 16.93
CA ALA A 341 57.99 -68.10 15.57
C ALA A 341 57.14 -68.80 14.49
N THR A 342 56.43 -69.90 14.80
CA THR A 342 55.45 -70.50 13.89
C THR A 342 54.17 -69.69 13.82
N GLU A 343 53.61 -69.22 14.93
CA GLU A 343 52.35 -68.46 14.94
C GLU A 343 52.49 -67.13 14.19
N LEU A 344 53.61 -66.41 14.37
CA LEU A 344 53.88 -65.21 13.58
C LEU A 344 54.16 -65.50 12.10
N LYS A 345 54.80 -66.63 11.76
CA LYS A 345 54.97 -67.06 10.37
C LYS A 345 53.63 -67.43 9.72
N GLU A 346 52.77 -68.16 10.42
CA GLU A 346 51.45 -68.55 9.91
C GLU A 346 50.57 -67.31 9.67
N VAL A 347 50.56 -66.33 10.57
CA VAL A 347 49.81 -65.07 10.34
C VAL A 347 50.34 -64.32 9.11
N VAL A 348 51.67 -64.24 8.93
CA VAL A 348 52.27 -63.61 7.74
C VAL A 348 51.97 -64.40 6.47
N GLU A 349 52.09 -65.73 6.48
CA GLU A 349 51.89 -66.56 5.28
C GLU A 349 50.41 -66.65 4.91
N GLN A 350 49.49 -66.71 5.88
CA GLN A 350 48.05 -66.56 5.63
C GLN A 350 47.72 -65.22 4.97
N GLN A 351 48.39 -64.13 5.37
CA GLN A 351 48.19 -62.82 4.73
C GLN A 351 48.80 -62.76 3.31
N LYS A 352 49.93 -63.43 3.05
CA LYS A 352 50.45 -63.60 1.69
C LYS A 352 49.54 -64.45 0.81
N VAL A 353 49.04 -65.58 1.31
CA VAL A 353 48.08 -66.44 0.60
C VAL A 353 46.83 -65.63 0.27
N LYS A 354 46.23 -64.92 1.23
CA LYS A 354 45.08 -64.02 0.96
C LYS A 354 45.42 -62.92 -0.07
N ASN A 355 46.63 -62.38 -0.09
CA ASN A 355 47.04 -61.38 -1.10
C ASN A 355 47.24 -62.03 -2.49
N ASN A 356 47.79 -63.24 -2.55
CA ASN A 356 47.96 -64.01 -3.78
C ASN A 356 46.61 -64.48 -4.34
N ASP A 357 45.72 -65.02 -3.50
CA ASP A 357 44.33 -65.33 -3.82
C ASP A 357 43.61 -64.13 -4.43
N LEU A 358 43.77 -62.93 -3.85
CA LEU A 358 43.16 -61.70 -4.36
C LEU A 358 43.77 -61.28 -5.70
N ARG A 359 45.09 -61.40 -5.88
CA ARG A 359 45.77 -61.17 -7.17
C ARG A 359 45.30 -62.18 -8.22
N GLU A 360 45.19 -63.45 -7.89
CA GLU A 360 44.81 -64.52 -8.80
C GLU A 360 43.32 -64.41 -9.17
N LYS A 361 42.44 -64.08 -8.22
CA LYS A 361 41.01 -63.80 -8.49
C LYS A 361 40.84 -62.54 -9.34
N ASN A 362 41.61 -61.48 -9.08
CA ASN A 362 41.57 -60.25 -9.88
C ASN A 362 42.15 -60.47 -11.29
N TRP A 363 43.25 -61.20 -11.41
CA TRP A 363 43.84 -61.59 -12.69
C TRP A 363 42.91 -62.49 -13.50
N LYS A 364 42.30 -63.52 -12.89
CA LYS A 364 41.28 -64.36 -13.53
C LYS A 364 40.04 -63.58 -13.95
N ALA A 365 39.59 -62.60 -13.16
CA ALA A 365 38.50 -61.71 -13.56
C ALA A 365 38.90 -60.81 -14.75
N MET A 366 40.14 -60.33 -14.79
CA MET A 366 40.66 -59.51 -15.88
C MET A 366 40.91 -60.33 -17.17
N GLU A 367 41.32 -61.60 -17.04
CA GLU A 367 41.48 -62.53 -18.15
C GLU A 367 40.13 -63.04 -18.67
N ALA A 368 39.15 -63.26 -17.79
CA ALA A 368 37.76 -63.50 -18.16
C ALA A 368 37.16 -62.31 -18.93
N LEU A 369 37.36 -61.07 -18.45
CA LEU A 369 36.92 -59.86 -19.14
C LEU A 369 37.61 -59.71 -20.50
N ALA A 370 38.94 -59.84 -20.57
CA ALA A 370 39.68 -59.73 -21.83
C ALA A 370 39.34 -60.87 -22.82
N SER A 371 38.88 -62.03 -22.36
CA SER A 371 38.43 -63.13 -23.24
C SER A 371 36.98 -62.93 -23.70
N THR A 372 36.08 -62.39 -22.88
CA THR A 372 34.73 -61.99 -23.36
C THR A 372 34.81 -60.81 -24.32
N GLU A 373 35.67 -59.81 -24.07
CA GLU A 373 35.94 -58.70 -24.99
C GLU A 373 36.42 -59.20 -26.36
N ARG A 374 37.48 -60.03 -26.42
CA ARG A 374 37.95 -60.62 -27.69
C ARG A 374 36.86 -61.46 -28.37
N THR A 375 36.11 -62.27 -27.61
CA THR A 375 35.00 -63.08 -28.17
C THR A 375 33.92 -62.19 -28.78
N CYS A 376 33.62 -61.04 -28.17
CA CYS A 376 32.68 -60.05 -28.71
C CYS A 376 33.23 -59.36 -29.96
N GLU A 377 34.51 -58.98 -29.98
CA GLU A 377 35.14 -58.42 -31.18
C GLU A 377 35.18 -59.44 -32.35
N GLU A 378 35.51 -60.70 -32.07
CA GLU A 378 35.55 -61.77 -33.07
C GLU A 378 34.15 -62.11 -33.61
N LYS A 379 33.12 -62.11 -32.76
CA LYS A 379 31.72 -62.15 -33.18
C LYS A 379 31.34 -60.94 -34.03
N LEU A 380 31.77 -59.73 -33.67
CA LEU A 380 31.50 -58.52 -34.46
C LEU A 380 32.18 -58.57 -35.85
N ARG A 381 33.45 -59.01 -35.90
CA ARG A 381 34.22 -59.19 -37.15
C ARG A 381 33.58 -60.24 -38.05
N SER A 382 33.25 -61.41 -37.51
CA SER A 382 32.63 -62.50 -38.26
C SER A 382 31.21 -62.17 -38.74
N LEU A 383 30.38 -61.50 -37.92
CA LEU A 383 29.08 -60.97 -38.37
C LEU A 383 29.22 -59.93 -39.48
N THR A 384 30.23 -59.06 -39.40
CA THR A 384 30.50 -58.06 -40.43
C THR A 384 30.93 -58.73 -41.73
N GLN A 385 31.87 -59.68 -41.68
CA GLN A 385 32.32 -60.44 -42.85
C GLN A 385 31.19 -61.26 -43.47
N ALA A 386 30.39 -61.96 -42.66
CA ALA A 386 29.23 -62.73 -43.12
C ALA A 386 28.15 -61.83 -43.76
N LYS A 387 27.96 -60.61 -43.23
CA LYS A 387 27.09 -59.59 -43.85
C LYS A 387 27.63 -59.19 -45.23
N GLU A 388 28.90 -58.77 -45.34
CA GLU A 388 29.48 -58.38 -46.62
C GLU A 388 29.48 -59.53 -47.65
N GLU A 389 29.73 -60.76 -47.20
CA GLU A 389 29.71 -61.93 -48.06
C GLU A 389 28.29 -62.29 -48.51
N SER A 390 27.29 -62.13 -47.65
CA SER A 390 25.86 -62.20 -48.03
C SER A 390 25.47 -61.11 -49.04
N GLU A 391 25.92 -59.86 -48.84
CA GLU A 391 25.69 -58.75 -49.80
C GLU A 391 26.38 -59.01 -51.16
N ARG A 392 27.58 -59.61 -51.16
CA ARG A 392 28.28 -60.06 -52.38
C ARG A 392 27.57 -61.23 -53.05
N GLN A 393 27.10 -62.22 -52.30
CA GLN A 393 26.33 -63.35 -52.82
C GLN A 393 24.98 -62.90 -53.38
N LEU A 394 24.29 -61.96 -52.73
CA LEU A 394 23.06 -61.34 -53.24
C LEU A 394 23.35 -60.58 -54.54
N SER A 395 24.39 -59.75 -54.58
CA SER A 395 24.78 -59.01 -55.80
C SER A 395 25.14 -59.96 -56.97
N SER A 396 25.87 -61.04 -56.67
CA SER A 396 26.25 -62.06 -57.64
C SER A 396 25.05 -62.85 -58.16
N THR A 397 24.15 -63.28 -57.27
CA THR A 397 22.93 -64.00 -57.66
C THR A 397 21.95 -63.11 -58.43
N GLN A 398 21.83 -61.82 -58.10
CA GLN A 398 21.08 -60.84 -58.89
C GLN A 398 21.67 -60.65 -60.30
N ALA A 399 22.99 -60.57 -60.42
CA ALA A 399 23.66 -60.50 -61.72
C ALA A 399 23.43 -61.78 -62.55
N GLN A 400 23.60 -62.96 -61.93
CA GLN A 400 23.41 -64.26 -62.58
C GLN A 400 21.96 -64.53 -62.96
N THR A 401 20.96 -64.15 -62.16
CA THR A 401 19.55 -64.27 -62.56
C THR A 401 19.21 -63.30 -63.68
N LYS A 402 19.73 -62.06 -63.66
CA LYS A 402 19.55 -61.11 -64.75
C LYS A 402 20.17 -61.63 -66.06
N GLU A 403 21.39 -62.16 -66.01
CA GLU A 403 22.08 -62.78 -67.15
C GLU A 403 21.33 -64.02 -67.68
N ALA A 404 20.98 -64.97 -66.81
CA ALA A 404 20.29 -66.20 -67.20
C ALA A 404 18.88 -65.95 -67.77
N LEU A 405 18.14 -64.98 -67.23
CA LEU A 405 16.81 -64.62 -67.72
C LEU A 405 16.90 -63.82 -69.03
N LEU A 406 17.91 -62.97 -69.22
CA LEU A 406 18.18 -62.33 -70.52
C LEU A 406 18.59 -63.37 -71.59
N ALA A 407 19.37 -64.39 -71.23
CA ALA A 407 19.72 -65.48 -72.13
C ALA A 407 18.51 -66.34 -72.54
N LEU A 408 17.53 -66.52 -71.65
CA LEU A 408 16.26 -67.20 -71.94
C LEU A 408 15.24 -66.31 -72.67
N LEU A 409 15.32 -64.98 -72.49
CA LEU A 409 14.36 -64.00 -73.00
C LEU A 409 15.09 -62.82 -73.72
N PRO A 410 15.76 -63.03 -74.87
CA PRO A 410 16.64 -62.01 -75.47
C PRO A 410 15.94 -60.69 -75.88
N ALA A 411 14.61 -60.71 -76.01
CA ALA A 411 13.77 -59.54 -76.31
C ALA A 411 13.74 -58.46 -75.19
N LEU A 412 14.41 -58.70 -74.05
CA LEU A 412 14.54 -57.75 -72.94
C LEU A 412 15.94 -57.13 -72.81
N SER A 413 16.80 -57.28 -73.83
CA SER A 413 18.19 -56.81 -73.80
C SER A 413 18.35 -55.28 -73.65
N ASP A 414 17.37 -54.50 -74.12
CA ASP A 414 17.47 -53.04 -74.20
C ASP A 414 17.44 -52.32 -72.83
N SER A 415 16.96 -52.98 -71.77
CA SER A 415 16.91 -52.41 -70.41
C SER A 415 18.02 -52.92 -69.47
N ALA A 416 19.08 -53.53 -70.01
CA ALA A 416 20.19 -54.11 -69.25
C ALA A 416 20.83 -53.15 -68.22
N HIS A 417 20.84 -51.84 -68.48
CA HIS A 417 21.48 -50.82 -67.62
C HIS A 417 20.64 -50.33 -66.41
N GLN A 418 19.37 -50.73 -66.27
CA GLN A 418 18.53 -50.35 -65.12
C GLN A 418 18.89 -51.12 -63.84
N SER A 419 18.47 -50.62 -62.67
CA SER A 419 18.65 -51.34 -61.40
C SER A 419 17.92 -52.69 -61.42
N TYR A 420 18.35 -53.63 -60.57
CA TYR A 420 17.78 -54.98 -60.55
C TYR A 420 16.28 -54.99 -60.24
N THR A 421 15.82 -54.09 -59.35
CA THR A 421 14.40 -53.91 -58.98
C THR A 421 13.56 -53.37 -60.13
N GLU A 422 14.03 -52.34 -60.85
CA GLU A 422 13.29 -51.74 -61.99
C GLU A 422 13.20 -52.75 -63.15
N TRP A 423 14.31 -53.42 -63.46
CA TRP A 423 14.36 -54.44 -64.51
C TRP A 423 13.47 -55.66 -64.19
N LEU A 424 13.41 -56.10 -62.93
CA LEU A 424 12.47 -57.16 -62.52
C LEU A 424 11.00 -56.75 -62.68
N GLN A 425 10.68 -55.47 -62.56
CA GLN A 425 9.33 -54.96 -62.73
C GLN A 425 8.91 -54.99 -64.21
N GLU A 426 9.80 -54.59 -65.14
CA GLU A 426 9.56 -54.75 -66.58
C GLU A 426 9.46 -56.24 -67.00
N LEU A 427 10.30 -57.11 -66.43
CA LEU A 427 10.20 -58.56 -66.64
C LEU A 427 8.86 -59.12 -66.16
N ARG A 428 8.31 -58.63 -65.04
CA ARG A 428 6.98 -59.03 -64.54
C ARG A 428 5.87 -58.66 -65.54
N GLU A 429 5.95 -57.49 -66.17
CA GLU A 429 4.93 -57.04 -67.13
C GLU A 429 4.96 -57.83 -68.44
N LYS A 430 6.16 -58.17 -68.94
CA LYS A 430 6.34 -58.86 -70.24
C LYS A 430 6.46 -60.39 -70.15
N GLY A 431 6.76 -60.93 -68.98
CA GLY A 431 6.97 -62.36 -68.73
C GLY A 431 5.81 -63.33 -69.05
N PRO A 432 4.51 -62.96 -68.96
CA PRO A 432 3.40 -63.90 -69.20
C PRO A 432 3.34 -64.52 -70.60
N GLU A 433 4.00 -63.93 -71.59
CA GLU A 433 3.93 -64.38 -72.99
C GLU A 433 4.86 -65.58 -73.31
N LEU A 434 5.83 -65.92 -72.43
CA LEU A 434 7.06 -66.62 -72.86
C LEU A 434 7.43 -67.93 -72.14
N LEU A 435 6.61 -68.50 -71.25
CA LEU A 435 6.98 -69.74 -70.51
C LEU A 435 5.94 -70.87 -70.51
N ARG A 436 6.43 -72.11 -70.67
CA ARG A 436 5.71 -73.39 -70.45
C ARG A 436 6.72 -74.46 -69.95
N PRO A 437 6.41 -75.33 -68.96
CA PRO A 437 7.44 -75.88 -68.06
C PRO A 437 7.58 -77.43 -68.04
N LEU A 438 8.30 -77.96 -67.02
CA LEU A 438 8.24 -79.30 -66.38
C LEU A 438 9.35 -80.33 -66.78
N PRO A 439 9.81 -81.30 -65.93
CA PRO A 439 10.00 -81.38 -64.45
C PRO A 439 11.46 -81.79 -64.02
N ALA A 440 11.66 -82.14 -62.74
CA ALA A 440 12.90 -82.69 -62.14
C ALA A 440 12.71 -84.07 -61.43
N SER A 441 13.82 -84.74 -61.07
CA SER A 441 13.93 -86.01 -60.29
C SER A 441 15.43 -86.37 -60.07
N THR A 442 15.91 -87.15 -59.08
CA THR A 442 15.32 -87.80 -57.87
C THR A 442 16.47 -88.26 -56.91
N GLU A 443 16.16 -88.95 -55.80
CA GLU A 443 16.94 -89.11 -54.54
C GLU A 443 18.06 -90.19 -54.50
N PRO A 444 18.90 -90.24 -53.43
CA PRO A 444 20.11 -91.09 -53.30
C PRO A 444 20.03 -92.19 -52.19
N SER A 445 21.15 -92.80 -51.79
CA SER A 445 21.21 -94.17 -51.19
C SER A 445 21.80 -94.32 -49.76
N SER A 446 21.79 -95.57 -49.26
CA SER A 446 21.94 -96.02 -47.85
C SER A 446 23.13 -95.50 -47.01
N ASP A 447 24.26 -95.12 -47.61
CA ASP A 447 25.38 -94.53 -46.85
C ASP A 447 25.04 -93.11 -46.33
N LEU A 448 23.97 -92.51 -46.86
CA LEU A 448 23.37 -91.31 -46.28
C LEU A 448 22.62 -91.61 -44.98
N THR A 449 21.93 -92.75 -44.84
CA THR A 449 21.06 -93.01 -43.68
C THR A 449 21.79 -93.25 -42.35
N SER A 450 23.09 -93.56 -42.36
CA SER A 450 23.93 -93.56 -41.15
C SER A 450 24.36 -92.15 -40.77
N LYS A 451 24.93 -91.41 -41.72
CA LYS A 451 25.34 -90.00 -41.57
C LYS A 451 24.16 -89.08 -41.25
N LEU A 452 22.98 -89.41 -41.73
CA LEU A 452 21.72 -88.75 -41.39
C LEU A 452 21.42 -88.87 -39.90
N ARG A 453 21.66 -90.03 -39.26
CA ARG A 453 21.42 -90.18 -37.82
C ARG A 453 22.44 -89.41 -36.97
N GLU A 454 23.71 -89.44 -37.34
CA GLU A 454 24.73 -88.62 -36.67
C GLU A 454 24.46 -87.12 -36.86
N ALA A 455 23.92 -86.73 -38.03
CA ALA A 455 23.40 -85.39 -38.27
C ALA A 455 22.13 -85.08 -37.47
N GLU A 456 21.19 -86.01 -37.31
CA GLU A 456 19.97 -85.86 -36.49
C GLU A 456 20.31 -85.70 -34.99
N GLU A 457 21.27 -86.46 -34.46
CA GLU A 457 21.70 -86.36 -33.06
C GLU A 457 22.47 -85.05 -32.80
N THR A 458 23.36 -84.64 -33.71
CA THR A 458 24.06 -83.34 -33.59
C THR A 458 23.13 -82.15 -33.84
N GLN A 459 22.17 -82.26 -34.77
CA GLN A 459 21.08 -81.30 -34.96
C GLN A 459 20.21 -81.19 -33.71
N SER A 460 19.89 -82.29 -33.04
CA SER A 460 19.13 -82.32 -31.79
C SER A 460 19.88 -81.58 -30.66
N SER A 461 21.19 -81.81 -30.53
CA SER A 461 22.03 -81.08 -29.56
C SER A 461 22.08 -79.58 -29.86
N LEU A 462 22.34 -79.19 -31.11
CA LEU A 462 22.38 -77.79 -31.54
C LEU A 462 21.01 -77.10 -31.44
N GLN A 463 19.92 -77.82 -31.67
CA GLN A 463 18.56 -77.34 -31.46
C GLN A 463 18.31 -77.06 -29.97
N ALA A 464 18.71 -77.97 -29.07
CA ALA A 464 18.60 -77.78 -27.63
C ALA A 464 19.43 -76.57 -27.12
N GLU A 465 20.64 -76.38 -27.65
CA GLU A 465 21.44 -75.17 -27.37
C GLU A 465 20.77 -73.90 -27.92
N CYS A 466 20.22 -73.94 -29.14
CA CYS A 466 19.45 -72.83 -29.71
C CYS A 466 18.21 -72.50 -28.88
N ASP A 467 17.52 -73.48 -28.31
CA ASP A 467 16.34 -73.27 -27.48
C ASP A 467 16.70 -72.74 -26.08
N GLN A 468 17.86 -73.14 -25.52
CA GLN A 468 18.43 -72.48 -24.34
C GLN A 468 18.78 -71.01 -24.63
N TYR A 469 19.43 -70.72 -25.77
CA TYR A 469 19.73 -69.34 -26.17
C TYR A 469 18.46 -68.52 -26.44
N ARG A 470 17.39 -69.10 -27.03
CA ARG A 470 16.07 -68.46 -27.15
C ARG A 470 15.47 -68.13 -25.78
N THR A 471 15.64 -69.00 -24.80
CA THR A 471 15.11 -68.81 -23.43
C THR A 471 15.83 -67.65 -22.73
N ILE A 472 17.17 -67.65 -22.73
CA ILE A 472 17.99 -66.53 -22.21
C ILE A 472 17.72 -65.23 -22.98
N LEU A 473 17.51 -65.35 -24.31
CA LEU A 473 16.87 -64.40 -25.23
C LEU A 473 15.68 -63.68 -24.59
N ALA A 474 14.62 -64.45 -24.37
CA ALA A 474 13.34 -63.98 -23.87
C ALA A 474 13.41 -63.45 -22.43
N GLU A 475 14.21 -64.06 -21.56
CA GLU A 475 14.43 -63.60 -20.17
C GLU A 475 15.13 -62.24 -20.13
N THR A 476 16.18 -62.05 -20.94
CA THR A 476 16.89 -60.75 -21.01
C THR A 476 16.08 -59.67 -21.72
N GLU A 477 15.31 -60.01 -22.76
CA GLU A 477 14.34 -59.09 -23.37
C GLU A 477 13.22 -58.70 -22.37
N GLY A 478 12.78 -59.62 -21.52
CA GLY A 478 11.86 -59.37 -20.42
C GLY A 478 12.42 -58.37 -19.41
N MET A 479 13.62 -58.65 -18.86
CA MET A 479 14.29 -57.74 -17.91
C MET A 479 14.55 -56.35 -18.50
N LEU A 480 14.87 -56.25 -19.80
CA LEU A 480 15.05 -54.96 -20.47
C LEU A 480 13.73 -54.19 -20.62
N LYS A 481 12.61 -54.87 -20.88
CA LYS A 481 11.27 -54.23 -20.92
C LYS A 481 10.82 -53.75 -19.54
N ASP A 482 11.03 -54.55 -18.50
CA ASP A 482 10.69 -54.15 -17.12
C ASP A 482 11.56 -52.96 -16.67
N LEU A 483 12.85 -52.95 -17.03
CA LEU A 483 13.75 -51.83 -16.71
C LEU A 483 13.43 -50.57 -17.53
N GLN A 484 13.10 -50.70 -18.82
CA GLN A 484 12.59 -49.58 -19.64
C GLN A 484 11.33 -48.98 -19.01
N LYS A 485 10.34 -49.82 -18.69
CA LYS A 485 9.08 -49.41 -18.07
C LYS A 485 9.30 -48.74 -16.72
N SER A 486 10.23 -49.22 -15.89
CA SER A 486 10.60 -48.59 -14.62
C SER A 486 11.22 -47.20 -14.82
N VAL A 487 12.03 -47.01 -15.86
CA VAL A 487 12.61 -45.70 -16.20
C VAL A 487 11.55 -44.74 -16.73
N GLU A 488 10.63 -45.21 -17.58
CA GLU A 488 9.48 -44.42 -18.07
C GLU A 488 8.55 -43.98 -16.92
N GLU A 489 8.28 -44.88 -15.96
CA GLU A 489 7.49 -44.57 -14.75
C GLU A 489 8.20 -43.56 -13.84
N GLU A 490 9.52 -43.68 -13.63
CA GLU A 490 10.29 -42.66 -12.89
C GLU A 490 10.33 -41.31 -13.63
N GLU A 491 10.49 -41.30 -14.95
CA GLU A 491 10.50 -40.06 -15.75
C GLU A 491 9.16 -39.32 -15.63
N LEU A 492 8.04 -40.05 -15.66
CA LEU A 492 6.70 -39.47 -15.41
C LEU A 492 6.57 -38.91 -13.99
N VAL A 493 7.08 -39.61 -12.97
CA VAL A 493 7.11 -39.12 -11.58
C VAL A 493 7.98 -37.86 -11.44
N TRP A 494 9.12 -37.78 -12.12
CA TRP A 494 9.97 -36.60 -12.11
C TRP A 494 9.35 -35.42 -12.86
N LYS A 495 8.74 -35.65 -14.04
CA LYS A 495 7.96 -34.62 -14.76
C LYS A 495 6.83 -34.06 -13.91
N ALA A 496 6.08 -34.92 -13.21
CA ALA A 496 5.01 -34.49 -12.30
C ALA A 496 5.55 -33.64 -11.14
N LYS A 497 6.66 -34.05 -10.50
CA LYS A 497 7.34 -33.28 -9.45
C LYS A 497 7.78 -31.90 -9.95
N VAL A 498 8.46 -31.84 -11.10
CA VAL A 498 8.92 -30.58 -11.71
C VAL A 498 7.73 -29.65 -11.98
N SER A 499 6.66 -30.14 -12.60
CA SER A 499 5.44 -29.36 -12.84
C SER A 499 4.85 -28.79 -11.53
N THR A 500 4.78 -29.58 -10.46
CA THR A 500 4.29 -29.08 -9.16
C THR A 500 5.22 -28.02 -8.53
N THR A 501 6.54 -28.17 -8.64
CA THR A 501 7.47 -27.17 -8.11
C THR A 501 7.54 -25.90 -8.97
N GLU A 502 7.32 -25.99 -10.28
CA GLU A 502 7.16 -24.84 -11.18
C GLU A 502 5.85 -24.09 -10.90
N GLU A 503 4.76 -24.79 -10.61
CA GLU A 503 3.51 -24.18 -10.13
C GLU A 503 3.70 -23.44 -8.79
N GLU A 504 4.40 -24.03 -7.82
CA GLU A 504 4.70 -23.41 -6.53
C GLU A 504 5.66 -22.21 -6.67
N LEU A 505 6.65 -22.32 -7.55
CA LEU A 505 7.53 -21.22 -7.92
C LEU A 505 6.76 -20.09 -8.60
N GLN A 506 5.77 -20.38 -9.45
CA GLN A 506 4.94 -19.37 -10.09
C GLN A 506 3.96 -18.71 -9.11
N LYS A 507 3.36 -19.48 -8.19
CA LYS A 507 2.52 -18.96 -7.11
C LYS A 507 3.31 -18.00 -6.20
N SER A 508 4.54 -18.40 -5.81
CA SER A 508 5.41 -17.55 -4.99
C SER A 508 5.97 -16.33 -5.73
N ARG A 509 6.28 -16.42 -7.03
CA ARG A 509 6.61 -15.26 -7.87
C ARG A 509 5.46 -14.24 -7.89
N VAL A 510 4.22 -14.70 -8.06
CA VAL A 510 3.03 -13.80 -8.02
C VAL A 510 2.89 -13.13 -6.66
N THR A 511 3.04 -13.85 -5.53
CA THR A 511 2.97 -13.22 -4.21
C THR A 511 4.12 -12.24 -3.95
N VAL A 512 5.34 -12.51 -4.45
CA VAL A 512 6.45 -11.55 -4.40
C VAL A 512 6.11 -10.28 -5.17
N THR A 513 5.67 -10.37 -6.44
CA THR A 513 5.30 -9.18 -7.22
C THR A 513 4.16 -8.36 -6.60
N HIS A 514 3.21 -9.03 -5.92
CA HIS A 514 2.15 -8.34 -5.20
C HIS A 514 2.65 -7.63 -3.93
N LEU A 515 3.63 -8.20 -3.23
CA LEU A 515 4.28 -7.55 -2.09
C LEU A 515 5.17 -6.38 -2.52
N GLU A 516 5.88 -6.50 -3.64
CA GLU A 516 6.63 -5.39 -4.26
C GLU A 516 5.70 -4.23 -4.65
N GLU A 517 4.56 -4.52 -5.27
CA GLU A 517 3.49 -3.55 -5.53
C GLU A 517 2.96 -2.86 -4.27
N ILE A 518 2.86 -3.57 -3.14
CA ILE A 518 2.40 -3.01 -1.86
C ILE A 518 3.49 -2.13 -1.25
N VAL A 519 4.75 -2.57 -1.26
CA VAL A 519 5.89 -1.79 -0.77
C VAL A 519 6.04 -0.47 -1.52
N GLU A 520 5.85 -0.47 -2.84
CA GLU A 520 5.97 0.76 -3.63
C GLU A 520 4.77 1.72 -3.42
N LYS A 521 3.56 1.20 -3.18
CA LYS A 521 2.41 2.01 -2.75
C LYS A 521 2.67 2.64 -1.37
N LEU A 522 3.19 1.86 -0.41
CA LEU A 522 3.54 2.35 0.93
C LEU A 522 4.70 3.37 0.90
N ARG A 523 5.66 3.23 -0.02
CA ARG A 523 6.69 4.25 -0.29
C ARG A 523 6.06 5.55 -0.73
N ALA A 524 5.16 5.51 -1.73
CA ALA A 524 4.49 6.72 -2.22
C ALA A 524 3.57 7.34 -1.13
N GLU A 525 2.89 6.55 -0.31
CA GLU A 525 2.11 7.05 0.84
C GLU A 525 3.03 7.71 1.90
N LEU A 526 4.24 7.17 2.14
CA LEU A 526 5.23 7.78 3.03
C LEU A 526 5.77 9.11 2.48
N GLU A 527 6.14 9.17 1.19
CA GLU A 527 6.64 10.39 0.55
C GLU A 527 5.57 11.51 0.56
N ASN A 528 4.29 11.16 0.37
CA ASN A 528 3.18 12.10 0.54
C ASN A 528 3.01 12.53 2.03
N SER A 529 3.22 11.63 2.99
CA SER A 529 3.18 11.94 4.42
C SER A 529 4.32 12.88 4.84
N ASP A 530 5.51 12.71 4.27
CA ASP A 530 6.66 13.59 4.48
C ASP A 530 6.37 15.01 3.93
N GLN A 531 5.83 15.13 2.71
CA GLN A 531 5.41 16.43 2.14
C GLN A 531 4.37 17.16 3.00
N VAL A 532 3.35 16.44 3.50
CA VAL A 532 2.34 17.04 4.41
C VAL A 532 2.97 17.49 5.72
N ARG A 533 3.95 16.75 6.26
CA ARG A 533 4.70 17.13 7.46
C ARG A 533 5.55 18.38 7.23
N GLU A 534 6.23 18.48 6.07
CA GLU A 534 6.98 19.68 5.70
C GLU A 534 6.06 20.90 5.57
N HIS A 535 4.94 20.79 4.86
CA HIS A 535 3.96 21.89 4.77
C HIS A 535 3.40 22.29 6.13
N THR A 536 3.13 21.33 7.02
CA THR A 536 2.68 21.60 8.39
C THR A 536 3.75 22.38 9.16
N SER A 537 5.03 21.96 9.10
CA SER A 537 6.14 22.64 9.78
C SER A 537 6.38 24.06 9.26
N HIS A 538 6.17 24.32 7.96
CA HIS A 538 6.23 25.68 7.41
C HIS A 538 5.11 26.57 7.98
N LEU A 539 3.87 26.07 8.05
CA LEU A 539 2.74 26.81 8.64
C LEU A 539 2.92 27.04 10.15
N GLU A 540 3.47 26.06 10.88
CA GLU A 540 3.84 26.22 12.30
C GLU A 540 4.90 27.33 12.47
N ALA A 541 5.94 27.35 11.63
CA ALA A 541 6.98 28.40 11.68
C ALA A 541 6.45 29.80 11.29
N GLU A 542 5.50 29.89 10.37
CA GLU A 542 4.82 31.16 10.05
C GLU A 542 3.93 31.62 11.21
N LEU A 543 3.18 30.72 11.84
CA LEU A 543 2.36 31.01 13.04
C LEU A 543 3.23 31.46 14.22
N GLU A 544 4.34 30.76 14.50
CA GLU A 544 5.32 31.14 15.53
C GLU A 544 5.85 32.56 15.29
N LYS A 545 6.22 32.88 14.03
CA LYS A 545 6.67 34.21 13.62
C LYS A 545 5.58 35.28 13.78
N HIS A 546 4.33 34.98 13.46
CA HIS A 546 3.20 35.91 13.64
C HIS A 546 2.86 36.12 15.12
N MET A 547 2.90 35.08 15.95
CA MET A 547 2.76 35.19 17.41
C MET A 547 3.90 36.02 18.02
N ALA A 548 5.14 35.80 17.60
CA ALA A 548 6.30 36.57 18.04
C ALA A 548 6.14 38.06 17.68
N ALA A 549 5.74 38.38 16.44
CA ALA A 549 5.50 39.75 15.99
C ALA A 549 4.38 40.43 16.81
N ALA A 550 3.20 39.80 16.94
CA ALA A 550 2.10 40.32 17.75
C ALA A 550 2.50 40.51 19.23
N SER A 551 3.33 39.61 19.79
CA SER A 551 3.84 39.75 21.15
C SER A 551 4.79 40.95 21.31
N ALA A 552 5.56 41.29 20.27
CA ALA A 552 6.46 42.44 20.25
C ALA A 552 5.68 43.76 20.11
N GLU A 553 4.64 43.79 19.29
CA GLU A 553 3.71 44.92 19.17
C GLU A 553 2.97 45.18 20.49
N CYS A 554 2.40 44.14 21.11
CA CYS A 554 1.82 44.23 22.45
C CYS A 554 2.81 44.73 23.51
N GLN A 555 4.09 44.38 23.41
CA GLN A 555 5.14 44.93 24.27
C GLN A 555 5.50 46.40 23.95
N SER A 556 5.31 46.87 22.72
CA SER A 556 5.45 48.30 22.38
C SER A 556 4.29 49.10 22.97
N TYR A 557 3.04 48.69 22.68
CA TYR A 557 1.84 49.34 23.22
C TYR A 557 1.84 49.35 24.76
N ALA A 558 2.32 48.29 25.42
CA ALA A 558 2.47 48.27 26.88
C ALA A 558 3.48 49.32 27.40
N LYS A 559 4.60 49.56 26.69
CA LYS A 559 5.59 50.59 27.04
C LYS A 559 5.04 52.00 26.76
N GLU A 560 4.35 52.19 25.65
CA GLU A 560 3.72 53.46 25.26
C GLU A 560 2.63 53.86 26.27
N VAL A 561 1.74 52.92 26.64
CA VAL A 561 0.73 53.14 27.68
C VAL A 561 1.36 53.40 29.05
N ALA A 562 2.50 52.79 29.38
CA ALA A 562 3.24 53.11 30.60
C ALA A 562 3.82 54.53 30.58
N GLY A 563 4.42 54.96 29.46
CA GLY A 563 4.92 56.33 29.28
C GLY A 563 3.82 57.38 29.33
N LEU A 564 2.68 57.14 28.68
CA LEU A 564 1.51 58.02 28.75
C LEU A 564 0.94 58.13 30.18
N ARG A 565 0.93 57.04 30.95
CA ARG A 565 0.55 57.06 32.38
C ARG A 565 1.54 57.86 33.23
N GLN A 566 2.83 57.80 32.94
CA GLN A 566 3.83 58.62 33.63
C GLN A 566 3.62 60.12 33.33
N LEU A 567 3.49 60.50 32.05
CA LEU A 567 3.21 61.89 31.66
C LEU A 567 1.90 62.42 32.27
N LEU A 568 0.87 61.56 32.38
CA LEU A 568 -0.37 61.92 33.05
C LEU A 568 -0.16 62.17 34.56
N LEU A 569 0.63 61.35 35.26
CA LEU A 569 0.96 61.57 36.67
C LEU A 569 1.82 62.84 36.88
N GLU A 570 2.77 63.10 35.98
CA GLU A 570 3.60 64.31 36.01
C GLU A 570 2.76 65.57 35.79
N SER A 571 1.84 65.57 34.82
CA SER A 571 0.92 66.70 34.59
C SER A 571 -0.10 66.89 35.73
N GLN A 572 -0.58 65.82 36.37
CA GLN A 572 -1.39 65.91 37.59
C GLN A 572 -0.59 66.53 38.76
N SER A 573 0.67 66.12 38.94
CA SER A 573 1.54 66.70 39.96
C SER A 573 1.83 68.19 39.72
N GLN A 574 2.07 68.59 38.48
CA GLN A 574 2.22 69.99 38.08
C GLN A 574 0.93 70.80 38.31
N LEU A 575 -0.24 70.21 38.02
CA LEU A 575 -1.53 70.85 38.25
C LEU A 575 -1.82 71.07 39.75
N GLU A 576 -1.55 70.08 40.61
CA GLU A 576 -1.70 70.26 42.06
C GLU A 576 -0.68 71.26 42.63
N ALA A 577 0.55 71.28 42.12
CA ALA A 577 1.53 72.31 42.48
C ALA A 577 1.02 73.71 42.11
N ALA A 578 0.54 73.91 40.87
CA ALA A 578 -0.02 75.18 40.40
C ALA A 578 -1.26 75.61 41.19
N LYS A 579 -2.18 74.69 41.51
CA LYS A 579 -3.32 74.94 42.41
C LYS A 579 -2.85 75.41 43.79
N SER A 580 -1.86 74.74 44.37
CA SER A 580 -1.34 75.10 45.70
C SER A 580 -0.70 76.49 45.71
N GLU A 581 -0.03 76.88 44.61
CA GLU A 581 0.58 78.20 44.47
C GLU A 581 -0.48 79.29 44.28
N ALA A 582 -1.47 79.06 43.42
CA ALA A 582 -2.62 79.96 43.27
C ALA A 582 -3.41 80.11 44.58
N GLN A 583 -3.47 79.07 45.42
CA GLN A 583 -4.07 79.14 46.75
C GLN A 583 -3.24 80.00 47.71
N LYS A 584 -1.90 79.88 47.73
CA LYS A 584 -1.03 80.77 48.53
C LYS A 584 -1.22 82.23 48.10
N GLN A 585 -1.13 82.50 46.80
CA GLN A 585 -1.32 83.84 46.23
C GLN A 585 -2.70 84.41 46.57
N SER A 586 -3.76 83.60 46.58
CA SER A 586 -5.09 84.00 47.04
C SER A 586 -5.12 84.35 48.54
N CYS A 587 -4.43 83.60 49.39
CA CYS A 587 -4.29 83.92 50.81
C CYS A 587 -3.44 85.19 51.05
N GLU A 588 -2.37 85.38 50.29
CA GLU A 588 -1.52 86.58 50.34
C GLU A 588 -2.29 87.83 49.88
N LEU A 589 -3.03 87.75 48.77
CA LEU A 589 -3.93 88.80 48.31
C LEU A 589 -5.05 89.09 49.31
N ALA A 590 -5.57 88.08 50.02
CA ALA A 590 -6.54 88.29 51.10
C ALA A 590 -5.91 89.02 52.30
N LEU A 591 -4.67 88.68 52.68
CA LEU A 591 -3.93 89.35 53.75
C LEU A 591 -3.62 90.82 53.39
N VAL A 592 -3.17 91.07 52.16
CA VAL A 592 -2.92 92.44 51.65
C VAL A 592 -4.22 93.26 51.65
N ARG A 593 -5.35 92.67 51.22
CA ARG A 593 -6.66 93.34 51.29
C ARG A 593 -7.10 93.63 52.73
N GLN A 594 -6.83 92.73 53.67
CA GLN A 594 -7.08 92.98 55.08
C GLN A 594 -6.24 94.16 55.59
N GLN A 595 -4.92 94.15 55.33
CA GLN A 595 -4.01 95.24 55.72
C GLN A 595 -4.40 96.59 55.12
N LEU A 596 -4.83 96.62 53.85
CA LEU A 596 -5.37 97.81 53.20
C LEU A 596 -6.67 98.29 53.89
N SER A 597 -7.57 97.39 54.28
CA SER A 597 -8.80 97.76 55.00
C SER A 597 -8.56 98.22 56.44
N GLU A 598 -7.58 97.64 57.14
CA GLU A 598 -7.14 98.08 58.47
C GLU A 598 -6.54 99.49 58.37
N MET A 599 -5.65 99.72 57.40
CA MET A 599 -5.07 101.03 57.12
C MET A 599 -6.12 102.07 56.71
N GLN A 600 -7.12 101.69 55.90
CA GLN A 600 -8.26 102.56 55.58
C GLN A 600 -9.08 102.91 56.83
N SER A 601 -9.37 101.94 57.69
CA SER A 601 -10.09 102.19 58.95
C SER A 601 -9.34 103.13 59.90
N HIS A 602 -8.00 103.05 59.94
CA HIS A 602 -7.16 103.97 60.70
C HIS A 602 -7.11 105.40 60.12
N VAL A 603 -7.46 105.59 58.85
CA VAL A 603 -7.68 106.93 58.26
C VAL A 603 -9.08 107.44 58.59
N GLU A 604 -10.10 106.57 58.56
CA GLU A 604 -11.50 106.95 58.80
C GLU A 604 -11.81 107.22 60.30
N ASP A 605 -11.24 106.45 61.25
CA ASP A 605 -11.38 106.69 62.71
C ASP A 605 -10.61 107.94 63.19
N GLY A 606 -9.77 108.55 62.34
CA GLY A 606 -8.93 109.70 62.72
C GLY A 606 -9.68 111.04 62.88
N ASP A 607 -10.90 111.16 62.34
CA ASP A 607 -11.50 112.47 62.02
C ASP A 607 -12.55 112.98 63.04
N VAL A 608 -12.67 112.35 64.22
CA VAL A 608 -13.69 112.72 65.24
C VAL A 608 -13.16 112.84 66.69
N ALA A 609 -12.14 113.67 66.94
CA ALA A 609 -11.99 114.41 68.21
C ALA A 609 -10.90 115.51 68.21
N GLY A 610 -11.31 116.76 68.48
CA GLY A 610 -10.57 117.79 69.24
C GLY A 610 -9.04 117.94 69.10
N SER A 611 -8.61 118.94 68.30
CA SER A 611 -7.28 119.59 68.33
C SER A 611 -6.74 119.95 69.75
N PRO A 612 -5.40 120.08 69.97
CA PRO A 612 -4.46 120.74 69.03
C PRO A 612 -3.01 120.20 68.89
N ALA A 613 -2.30 120.79 67.91
CA ALA A 613 -0.83 120.93 67.76
C ALA A 613 0.02 119.80 67.11
N ILE A 614 0.05 119.79 65.77
CA ILE A 614 1.24 120.00 64.89
C ILE A 614 2.58 119.42 65.42
N PRO A 615 3.21 118.46 64.71
CA PRO A 615 4.02 118.76 63.52
C PRO A 615 3.47 118.20 62.19
N PRO A 616 3.84 118.79 61.03
CA PRO A 616 3.50 118.23 59.72
C PRO A 616 4.44 117.07 59.34
N ALA A 617 3.88 116.05 58.70
CA ALA A 617 4.63 115.16 57.81
C ALA A 617 4.15 115.45 56.38
N GLU A 618 5.01 116.06 55.58
CA GLU A 618 4.75 116.30 54.16
C GLU A 618 4.85 114.96 53.42
N GLN A 619 3.72 114.29 53.19
CA GLN A 619 3.64 113.30 52.11
C GLN A 619 3.45 114.07 50.80
N ASP A 620 4.50 114.07 49.99
CA ASP A 620 4.52 114.81 48.73
C ASP A 620 3.42 114.26 47.79
N PRO A 621 2.50 115.11 47.26
CA PRO A 621 1.48 114.64 46.32
C PRO A 621 2.06 114.00 45.05
N VAL A 622 3.36 114.22 44.75
CA VAL A 622 4.08 113.46 43.73
C VAL A 622 4.24 111.98 44.11
N GLU A 623 4.57 111.67 45.37
CA GLU A 623 4.88 110.31 45.81
C GLU A 623 3.62 109.42 45.84
N LEU A 624 2.52 109.93 46.41
CA LEU A 624 1.21 109.27 46.33
C LEU A 624 0.73 109.08 44.87
N LYS A 625 1.02 110.04 43.98
CA LYS A 625 0.68 109.92 42.56
C LYS A 625 1.52 108.84 41.86
N THR A 626 2.81 108.71 42.19
CA THR A 626 3.62 107.59 41.67
C THR A 626 3.21 106.23 42.23
N GLN A 627 2.72 106.16 43.48
CA GLN A 627 2.15 104.92 44.03
C GLN A 627 0.81 104.57 43.35
N LEU A 628 -0.02 105.56 43.02
CA LEU A 628 -1.23 105.34 42.23
C LEU A 628 -0.90 104.86 40.81
N GLU A 629 0.03 105.51 40.10
CA GLU A 629 0.46 105.09 38.77
C GLU A 629 1.11 103.69 38.76
N GLN A 630 1.83 103.32 39.82
CA GLN A 630 2.35 101.96 39.99
C GLN A 630 1.26 100.92 40.29
N THR A 631 0.24 101.26 41.09
CA THR A 631 -0.87 100.34 41.39
C THR A 631 -1.85 100.20 40.22
N GLU A 632 -2.06 101.26 39.43
CA GLU A 632 -2.77 101.19 38.15
C GLU A 632 -2.02 100.34 37.12
N ALA A 633 -0.68 100.46 37.04
CA ALA A 633 0.14 99.59 36.19
C ALA A 633 0.07 98.12 36.61
N LEU A 634 0.23 97.82 37.91
CA LEU A 634 0.11 96.46 38.45
C LEU A 634 -1.29 95.87 38.26
N LEU A 635 -2.35 96.68 38.38
CA LEU A 635 -3.73 96.26 38.09
C LEU A 635 -3.93 95.98 36.59
N GLY A 636 -3.28 96.75 35.72
CA GLY A 636 -3.24 96.50 34.28
C GLY A 636 -2.55 95.18 33.93
N ASP A 637 -1.39 94.91 34.54
CA ASP A 637 -0.66 93.64 34.38
C ASP A 637 -1.45 92.45 34.96
N GLU A 638 -2.09 92.61 36.13
CA GLU A 638 -2.98 91.58 36.70
C GLU A 638 -4.18 91.32 35.79
N GLN A 639 -4.76 92.36 35.18
CA GLN A 639 -5.88 92.22 34.24
C GLN A 639 -5.44 91.56 32.92
N ALA A 640 -4.24 91.83 32.43
CA ALA A 640 -3.64 91.15 31.28
C ALA A 640 -3.36 89.67 31.58
N LEU A 641 -2.83 89.36 32.78
CA LEU A 641 -2.63 87.99 33.25
C LEU A 641 -3.96 87.24 33.39
N ARG A 642 -5.01 87.87 33.94
CA ARG A 642 -6.37 87.29 34.02
C ARG A 642 -6.96 87.01 32.64
N GLN A 643 -6.79 87.90 31.67
CA GLN A 643 -7.21 87.66 30.27
C GLN A 643 -6.46 86.47 29.67
N LYS A 644 -5.13 86.42 29.82
CA LYS A 644 -4.29 85.31 29.33
C LYS A 644 -4.69 83.96 29.95
N LEU A 645 -4.89 83.92 31.27
CA LEU A 645 -5.34 82.73 31.99
C LEU A 645 -6.76 82.28 31.56
N THR A 646 -7.63 83.23 31.20
CA THR A 646 -8.96 82.93 30.64
C THR A 646 -8.84 82.27 29.26
N THR A 647 -8.00 82.80 28.36
CA THR A 647 -7.76 82.17 27.05
C THR A 647 -7.10 80.80 27.15
N GLU A 648 -6.15 80.61 28.08
CA GLU A 648 -5.53 79.30 28.35
C GLU A 648 -6.54 78.29 28.91
N PHE A 649 -7.49 78.74 29.75
CA PHE A 649 -8.59 77.90 30.23
C PHE A 649 -9.58 77.53 29.12
N GLU A 650 -9.93 78.46 28.22
CA GLU A 650 -10.79 78.18 27.05
C GLU A 650 -10.12 77.22 26.07
N GLU A 651 -8.81 77.34 25.82
CA GLU A 651 -8.05 76.41 24.98
C GLU A 651 -7.91 75.03 25.65
N ALA A 652 -7.65 74.97 26.96
CA ALA A 652 -7.64 73.73 27.72
C ALA A 652 -9.02 73.04 27.71
N GLN A 653 -10.11 73.79 27.88
CA GLN A 653 -11.48 73.26 27.80
C GLN A 653 -11.82 72.76 26.39
N SER A 654 -11.39 73.49 25.35
CA SER A 654 -11.55 73.10 23.94
C SER A 654 -10.69 71.89 23.56
N SER A 655 -9.59 71.65 24.27
CA SER A 655 -8.72 70.48 24.12
C SER A 655 -9.27 69.27 24.87
N ALA A 656 -9.82 69.48 26.08
CA ALA A 656 -10.55 68.46 26.83
C ALA A 656 -11.80 67.98 26.08
N TRP A 657 -12.55 68.89 25.43
CA TRP A 657 -13.67 68.52 24.55
C TRP A 657 -13.23 67.69 23.34
N ARG A 658 -12.10 68.02 22.71
CA ARG A 658 -11.53 67.21 21.62
C ARG A 658 -11.10 65.83 22.11
N LEU A 659 -10.38 65.74 23.22
CA LEU A 659 -9.98 64.47 23.84
C LEU A 659 -11.17 63.64 24.31
N GLN A 660 -12.25 64.27 24.79
CA GLN A 660 -13.48 63.57 25.14
C GLN A 660 -14.21 63.04 23.90
N ALA A 661 -14.28 63.83 22.82
CA ALA A 661 -14.82 63.36 21.53
C ALA A 661 -13.97 62.24 20.92
N GLU A 662 -12.64 62.28 21.08
CA GLU A 662 -11.74 61.19 20.68
C GLU A 662 -11.88 59.96 21.59
N LEU A 663 -12.10 60.12 22.89
CA LEU A 663 -12.40 59.01 23.80
C LEU A 663 -13.80 58.40 23.56
N GLU A 664 -14.79 59.19 23.15
CA GLU A 664 -16.10 58.68 22.71
C GLU A 664 -16.00 58.00 21.34
N LYS A 665 -15.14 58.49 20.45
CA LYS A 665 -14.80 57.83 19.19
C LYS A 665 -14.05 56.51 19.40
N LEU A 666 -13.10 56.45 20.34
CA LEU A 666 -12.38 55.24 20.73
C LEU A 666 -13.29 54.25 21.48
N ARG A 667 -14.22 54.74 22.31
CA ARG A 667 -15.26 53.93 22.99
C ARG A 667 -16.32 53.40 22.01
N SER A 668 -16.56 54.09 20.89
CA SER A 668 -17.40 53.58 19.79
C SER A 668 -16.62 52.75 18.76
N THR A 669 -15.31 52.56 18.95
CA THR A 669 -14.47 51.60 18.20
C THR A 669 -13.78 50.60 19.12
N GLY A 670 -14.33 50.30 20.30
CA GLY A 670 -13.68 49.42 21.27
C GLY A 670 -14.65 48.79 22.30
N PRO A 671 -14.70 47.45 22.41
CA PRO A 671 -14.12 46.45 21.52
C PRO A 671 -15.00 46.22 20.28
N LEU A 672 -14.42 45.69 19.19
CA LEU A 672 -15.18 45.08 18.10
C LEU A 672 -15.61 43.65 18.49
N GLU A 673 -16.20 43.47 19.68
CA GLU A 673 -16.77 42.18 20.13
C GLU A 673 -17.91 41.68 19.23
N SER A 674 -18.40 42.50 18.30
CA SER A 674 -19.17 42.03 17.15
C SER A 674 -18.26 41.54 16.00
N SER A 675 -17.41 42.40 15.43
CA SER A 675 -16.63 42.05 14.22
C SER A 675 -15.56 40.98 14.47
N GLU A 676 -14.78 41.08 15.55
CA GLU A 676 -13.76 40.07 15.89
C GLU A 676 -14.40 38.73 16.28
N ALA A 677 -15.59 38.77 16.91
CA ALA A 677 -16.36 37.56 17.20
C ALA A 677 -17.03 36.98 15.94
N GLU A 678 -17.55 37.81 15.04
CA GLU A 678 -18.10 37.39 13.74
C GLU A 678 -17.00 36.85 12.83
N GLU A 679 -15.80 37.43 12.83
CA GLU A 679 -14.63 36.91 12.13
C GLU A 679 -14.13 35.61 12.78
N ALA A 680 -14.08 35.52 14.11
CA ALA A 680 -13.75 34.27 14.80
C ALA A 680 -14.80 33.17 14.54
N VAL A 681 -16.09 33.51 14.47
CA VAL A 681 -17.18 32.59 14.11
C VAL A 681 -17.10 32.20 12.64
N GLN A 682 -16.79 33.12 11.72
CA GLN A 682 -16.58 32.81 10.30
C GLN A 682 -15.33 31.94 10.08
N LEU A 683 -14.24 32.19 10.80
CA LEU A 683 -13.04 31.36 10.78
C LEU A 683 -13.31 29.97 11.38
N LYS A 684 -14.11 29.89 12.44
CA LYS A 684 -14.54 28.62 13.04
C LYS A 684 -15.48 27.84 12.11
N GLU A 685 -16.43 28.51 11.45
CA GLU A 685 -17.24 27.90 10.39
C GLU A 685 -16.38 27.43 9.20
N ARG A 686 -15.39 28.21 8.77
CA ARG A 686 -14.46 27.81 7.70
C ARG A 686 -13.67 26.56 8.12
N LEU A 687 -13.14 26.54 9.34
CA LEU A 687 -12.41 25.41 9.90
C LEU A 687 -13.30 24.16 10.06
N GLU A 688 -14.58 24.31 10.42
CA GLU A 688 -15.54 23.20 10.49
C GLU A 688 -15.94 22.70 9.08
N LYS A 689 -16.13 23.61 8.11
CA LYS A 689 -16.37 23.28 6.69
C LYS A 689 -15.16 22.58 6.07
N GLU A 690 -13.95 23.02 6.39
CA GLU A 690 -12.69 22.42 5.93
C GLU A 690 -12.45 21.05 6.59
N LYS A 691 -12.60 20.92 7.91
CA LYS A 691 -12.57 19.62 8.59
C LYS A 691 -13.58 18.63 8.02
N LYS A 692 -14.78 19.12 7.67
CA LYS A 692 -15.80 18.31 6.99
C LYS A 692 -15.37 17.92 5.57
N LEU A 693 -14.83 18.85 4.78
CA LEU A 693 -14.28 18.55 3.45
C LEU A 693 -13.13 17.54 3.51
N THR A 694 -12.21 17.65 4.47
CA THR A 694 -11.12 16.69 4.68
C THR A 694 -11.63 15.32 5.14
N SER A 695 -12.66 15.28 5.99
CA SER A 695 -13.38 14.04 6.36
C SER A 695 -14.07 13.40 5.15
N ASP A 696 -14.76 14.20 4.34
CA ASP A 696 -15.50 13.73 3.17
C ASP A 696 -14.54 13.31 2.04
N LEU A 697 -13.38 13.97 1.89
CA LEU A 697 -12.26 13.55 1.05
C LEU A 697 -11.63 12.25 1.55
N GLY A 698 -11.41 12.09 2.85
CA GLY A 698 -10.93 10.82 3.43
C GLY A 698 -11.91 9.68 3.17
N ARG A 699 -13.22 9.92 3.31
CA ARG A 699 -14.29 8.97 2.98
C ARG A 699 -14.41 8.71 1.47
N ALA A 700 -14.07 9.68 0.62
CA ALA A 700 -14.00 9.48 -0.84
C ALA A 700 -12.76 8.67 -1.23
N ALA A 701 -11.61 8.92 -0.60
CA ALA A 701 -10.36 8.21 -0.84
C ALA A 701 -10.45 6.74 -0.45
N THR A 702 -10.98 6.41 0.75
CA THR A 702 -11.20 5.00 1.13
C THR A 702 -12.18 4.30 0.18
N LYS A 703 -13.25 4.98 -0.23
CA LYS A 703 -14.23 4.44 -1.19
C LYS A 703 -13.66 4.26 -2.61
N LEU A 704 -12.72 5.11 -3.03
CA LEU A 704 -11.93 4.92 -4.24
C LEU A 704 -10.98 3.72 -4.09
N GLN A 705 -10.34 3.56 -2.94
CA GLN A 705 -9.44 2.44 -2.64
C GLN A 705 -10.21 1.09 -2.60
N GLU A 706 -11.42 1.07 -2.05
CA GLU A 706 -12.36 -0.05 -2.15
C GLU A 706 -12.71 -0.40 -3.60
N LEU A 707 -13.09 0.60 -4.42
CA LEU A 707 -13.40 0.40 -5.84
C LEU A 707 -12.18 -0.05 -6.66
N LEU A 708 -10.98 0.45 -6.33
CA LEU A 708 -9.72 0.06 -6.98
C LEU A 708 -9.37 -1.39 -6.61
N LYS A 709 -9.57 -1.80 -5.34
CA LYS A 709 -9.46 -3.20 -4.93
C LYS A 709 -10.49 -4.09 -5.62
N MET A 710 -11.77 -3.68 -5.68
CA MET A 710 -12.82 -4.44 -6.37
C MET A 710 -12.52 -4.64 -7.87
N THR A 711 -12.02 -3.59 -8.54
CA THR A 711 -11.65 -3.68 -9.97
C THR A 711 -10.38 -4.49 -10.20
N GLN A 712 -9.39 -4.45 -9.29
CA GLN A 712 -8.25 -5.38 -9.30
C GLN A 712 -8.69 -6.84 -9.09
N GLU A 713 -9.61 -7.10 -8.17
CA GLU A 713 -10.19 -8.43 -7.98
C GLU A 713 -11.02 -8.90 -9.19
N GLN A 714 -11.74 -8.01 -9.88
CA GLN A 714 -12.42 -8.34 -11.14
C GLN A 714 -11.41 -8.64 -12.25
N LEU A 715 -10.38 -7.81 -12.41
CA LEU A 715 -9.32 -8.02 -13.40
C LEU A 715 -8.55 -9.33 -13.17
N ALA A 716 -8.34 -9.73 -11.91
CA ALA A 716 -7.77 -11.04 -11.57
C ALA A 716 -8.70 -12.18 -12.01
N LYS A 717 -10.02 -12.07 -11.72
CA LYS A 717 -11.03 -13.06 -12.13
C LYS A 717 -11.16 -13.14 -13.66
N GLU A 718 -11.05 -12.02 -14.38
CA GLU A 718 -11.02 -11.99 -15.84
C GLU A 718 -9.74 -12.60 -16.40
N LYS A 719 -8.57 -12.33 -15.81
CA LYS A 719 -7.31 -13.00 -16.20
C LYS A 719 -7.40 -14.52 -16.01
N ASP A 720 -8.00 -14.99 -14.91
CA ASP A 720 -8.23 -16.42 -14.67
C ASP A 720 -9.23 -17.05 -15.66
N THR A 721 -10.28 -16.34 -16.08
CA THR A 721 -11.20 -16.85 -17.11
C THR A 721 -10.58 -16.83 -18.49
N VAL A 722 -9.83 -15.79 -18.86
CA VAL A 722 -9.05 -15.74 -20.11
C VAL A 722 -8.03 -16.87 -20.15
N LYS A 723 -7.30 -17.12 -19.05
CA LYS A 723 -6.34 -18.23 -18.98
C LYS A 723 -7.00 -19.60 -19.12
N LYS A 724 -8.18 -19.81 -18.50
CA LYS A 724 -8.97 -21.05 -18.70
C LYS A 724 -9.52 -21.20 -20.10
N LEU A 725 -9.84 -20.10 -20.79
CA LEU A 725 -10.25 -20.13 -22.20
C LEU A 725 -9.06 -20.42 -23.12
N GLN A 726 -7.87 -19.88 -22.80
CA GLN A 726 -6.60 -20.23 -23.47
C GLN A 726 -6.31 -21.73 -23.33
N GLU A 727 -6.31 -22.24 -22.09
CA GLU A 727 -6.13 -23.67 -21.77
C GLU A 727 -7.22 -24.59 -22.35
N GLN A 728 -8.35 -24.06 -22.80
CA GLN A 728 -9.38 -24.79 -23.55
C GLN A 728 -9.14 -24.70 -25.07
N LEU A 729 -8.69 -23.54 -25.57
CA LEU A 729 -8.36 -23.32 -26.98
C LEU A 729 -7.19 -24.21 -27.41
N ASP A 730 -6.10 -24.20 -26.63
CA ASP A 730 -4.90 -25.02 -26.86
C ASP A 730 -5.29 -26.52 -26.89
N LYS A 731 -6.14 -26.96 -25.96
CA LYS A 731 -6.66 -28.34 -25.92
C LYS A 731 -7.59 -28.67 -27.10
N THR A 732 -8.28 -27.69 -27.69
CA THR A 732 -9.02 -27.92 -28.94
C THR A 732 -8.11 -27.96 -30.17
N GLU A 733 -7.04 -27.17 -30.23
CA GLU A 733 -6.05 -27.26 -31.31
C GLU A 733 -5.36 -28.63 -31.31
N ASP A 734 -4.88 -29.11 -30.16
CA ASP A 734 -4.33 -30.48 -29.99
C ASP A 734 -5.34 -31.59 -30.37
N SER A 735 -6.64 -31.37 -30.10
CA SER A 735 -7.68 -32.32 -30.51
C SER A 735 -7.97 -32.32 -32.02
N SER A 736 -7.62 -31.24 -32.72
CA SER A 736 -7.86 -31.05 -34.15
C SER A 736 -6.68 -31.51 -35.02
N SER A 737 -5.45 -31.30 -34.57
CA SER A 737 -4.22 -31.74 -35.25
C SER A 737 -4.14 -33.25 -35.42
N SER A 738 -4.84 -34.01 -34.59
CA SER A 738 -4.85 -35.48 -34.56
C SER A 738 -5.84 -36.14 -35.54
N LYS A 739 -6.44 -35.42 -36.51
CA LYS A 739 -7.50 -35.98 -37.38
C LYS A 739 -7.48 -35.71 -38.89
N GLU A 740 -6.58 -34.88 -39.41
CA GLU A 740 -6.40 -34.71 -40.87
C GLU A 740 -5.08 -35.34 -41.33
N GLY A 741 -5.12 -36.56 -41.86
CA GLY A 741 -3.89 -37.29 -42.19
C GLY A 741 -3.96 -38.60 -42.98
N THR A 742 -5.13 -39.07 -43.45
CA THR A 742 -5.20 -40.34 -44.22
C THR A 742 -6.30 -40.33 -45.30
N SER A 743 -5.96 -39.93 -46.54
CA SER A 743 -6.64 -40.34 -47.79
C SER A 743 -5.94 -39.77 -49.04
N VAL A 744 -4.90 -40.46 -49.52
CA VAL A 744 -4.51 -40.60 -50.94
C VAL A 744 -4.02 -42.04 -51.11
#